data_AF-A0A0P1P0I5-F1
#
_entry.id   AF-A0A0P1P0I5-F1
#
_cell.length_a   1.000
_cell.length_b   1.000
_cell.length_c   1.000
_cell.angle_alpha   90.00
_cell.angle_beta   90.00
_cell.angle_gamma   90.00
#
_symmetry.space_group_name_H-M   'P 1'
#
loop_
_entity.id
_entity.type
_entity.pdbx_description
1 polymer ?
#
loop_
_entity_poly.entity_id
_entity_poly.type
_entity_poly.pdbx_seq_one_letter_code
_entity_poly.pdbx_strand_id
1 'polypeptide(L)'
;MLFAKSFKKNNKDISLSDHIKDILSAFEKIKDKIPTELHLPIKIAIFYHDFGKVIPKFQIEKLGNKNYEPFDVIYEIPHSMFSVFWIDEEKIKEILNDEKIVKFIISAVAYHHWREKFEEVINGKDENLKKFLNKVLNDWKERLEENLKKEFENFDDNDLKNLIQNIKLKKSKINEVLNGCRVYNYAIPSYKFDYYPLRETLTQSFEDYKKWIFISGFLQRCDHFASFCEEENEDINKIEISSLTFDEIKEKIKNKLNQQDESKIWQIQKLNDEKINKNIILIAPTGYGKTEFAFLWSADKKFFYTLPLRSAVNQIYERAKEIFGNERTGILHSDADVYLLEKEEDIGDTLKLYELSKTLSYPSIISTGDQFFPYALRPPGFEKIFSTFSYSNLIVDEIQAYDPKACAIIISFIDWIFRMGGKFLLMSATMPNFVLDEIRKRIGNNFELINIYEEKQENFKKIFKHKIKIDIINNEEDKPVLTDDKINEILNSAKSGKRVLVILNTVKQAQNVFEKLKEKADNNLKNKIFLLHSRFTLEDRRKKETELIEKEFKNPKPKDENEGKILVSTQVIEASLNIDADVLFTEICPLDALIQRMGRVLRRYFYSDNSEQEINEEKRLTSEPNVHIWIFKNGLESGNGKVYSKELLKFSIAWLLKKENDGNLVEISDELANKEIDQLNEKIREVFGFLRIEQQGNIKRRGRKDRNQTEKINAYEFILENNNWLRECEIDLSEYDKYVLVSNFYKTLPKDGEYLKEFYKTLEILNSGYMSDRKIEAHEIFREIYDINVIPENCLESFIKEVEKFINKYTPNQTQFTLFKKEILSKFVVATPYGKSSISPADWVYYRMLESKDLSRALNKEWEQKLRGWLSVIYVVKNYEYKHDYGLTETGS
;
A
#
# COMPACT_ATOMS: atom_id res chain seq x y z
N MET A 1 7.01 39.12 20.72
CA MET A 1 7.18 38.08 19.69
C MET A 1 6.75 36.77 20.30
N LEU A 2 5.74 36.16 19.70
CA LEU A 2 5.31 34.79 19.98
C LEU A 2 6.11 33.85 19.09
N PHE A 3 6.74 32.82 19.65
CA PHE A 3 7.44 31.83 18.83
C PHE A 3 6.43 30.86 18.22
N ALA A 4 6.72 30.38 17.00
CA ALA A 4 5.95 29.34 16.33
C ALA A 4 6.61 27.96 16.42
N LYS A 5 7.95 27.92 16.39
CA LYS A 5 8.79 26.72 16.34
C LYS A 5 9.88 26.78 17.42
N SER A 6 10.38 25.61 17.83
CA SER A 6 11.46 25.47 18.83
C SER A 6 12.86 25.55 18.21
N PHE A 7 12.95 25.40 16.89
CA PHE A 7 14.18 25.52 16.12
C PHE A 7 14.24 26.89 15.43
N LYS A 8 15.43 27.26 14.95
CA LYS A 8 15.69 28.55 14.31
C LYS A 8 15.85 28.39 12.80
N LYS A 9 15.21 29.25 12.02
CA LYS A 9 15.44 29.37 10.57
C LYS A 9 16.52 30.41 10.33
N ASN A 10 17.63 30.03 9.69
CA ASN A 10 18.77 30.94 9.46
C ASN A 10 19.27 31.64 10.74
N ASN A 11 19.36 30.90 11.85
CA ASN A 11 19.71 31.38 13.20
C ASN A 11 18.76 32.42 13.81
N LYS A 12 17.57 32.63 13.23
CA LYS A 12 16.52 33.51 13.77
C LYS A 12 15.34 32.69 14.29
N ASP A 13 14.76 33.16 15.38
CA ASP A 13 13.52 32.59 15.92
C ASP A 13 12.38 32.89 14.94
N ILE A 14 11.45 31.95 14.77
CA ILE A 14 10.32 32.07 13.85
C ILE A 14 9.12 32.57 14.65
N SER A 15 8.57 33.73 14.27
CA SER A 15 7.39 34.27 14.93
C SER A 15 6.11 33.57 14.47
N LEU A 16 5.04 33.66 15.26
CA LEU A 16 3.73 33.13 14.89
C LEU A 16 3.19 33.82 13.62
N SER A 17 3.39 35.14 13.50
CA SER A 17 2.98 35.89 12.32
C SER A 17 3.79 35.51 11.07
N ASP A 18 5.09 35.24 11.20
CA ASP A 18 5.93 34.76 10.10
C ASP A 18 5.50 33.37 9.61
N HIS A 19 5.22 32.45 10.55
CA HIS A 19 4.75 31.11 10.21
C HIS A 19 3.43 31.13 9.43
N ILE A 20 2.46 31.93 9.88
CA ILE A 20 1.18 32.07 9.17
C ILE A 20 1.38 32.69 7.78
N LYS A 21 2.30 33.65 7.62
CA LYS A 21 2.66 34.19 6.29
C LYS A 21 3.25 33.12 5.38
N ASP A 22 4.12 32.26 5.89
CA ASP A 22 4.70 31.14 5.13
C ASP A 22 3.59 30.16 4.68
N ILE A 23 2.61 29.86 5.55
CA ILE A 23 1.45 29.02 5.23
C ILE A 23 0.55 29.67 4.17
N LEU A 24 0.22 30.96 4.31
CA LEU A 24 -0.58 31.70 3.33
C LEU A 24 0.15 31.76 1.97
N SER A 25 1.46 31.99 1.98
CA SER A 25 2.29 31.96 0.76
C SER A 25 2.24 30.60 0.07
N ALA A 26 2.35 29.52 0.83
CA ALA A 26 2.15 28.15 0.33
C ALA A 26 0.74 27.96 -0.25
N PHE A 27 -0.30 28.44 0.43
CA PHE A 27 -1.68 28.33 -0.02
C PHE A 27 -1.93 29.08 -1.35
N GLU A 28 -1.38 30.28 -1.50
CA GLU A 28 -1.49 31.08 -2.72
C GLU A 28 -0.94 30.35 -3.96
N LYS A 29 0.00 29.41 -3.79
CA LYS A 29 0.56 28.59 -4.89
C LYS A 29 -0.35 27.45 -5.34
N ILE A 30 -1.29 27.02 -4.48
CA ILE A 30 -2.14 25.86 -4.76
C ILE A 30 -3.63 26.17 -4.73
N LYS A 31 -4.03 27.41 -4.43
CA LYS A 31 -5.44 27.84 -4.37
C LYS A 31 -6.21 27.57 -5.67
N ASP A 32 -5.55 27.61 -6.82
CA ASP A 32 -6.18 27.36 -8.13
C ASP A 32 -6.63 25.90 -8.32
N LYS A 33 -6.22 25.00 -7.42
CA LYS A 33 -6.70 23.60 -7.37
C LYS A 33 -8.02 23.45 -6.61
N ILE A 34 -8.58 24.56 -6.10
CA ILE A 34 -9.73 24.59 -5.19
C ILE A 34 -10.80 25.53 -5.76
N PRO A 35 -12.09 25.23 -5.58
CA PRO A 35 -13.16 26.19 -5.86
C PRO A 35 -12.92 27.54 -5.19
N THR A 36 -13.11 28.63 -5.94
CA THR A 36 -12.82 30.01 -5.50
C THR A 36 -13.58 30.41 -4.25
N GLU A 37 -14.80 29.90 -4.06
CA GLU A 37 -15.62 30.11 -2.85
C GLU A 37 -14.97 29.62 -1.55
N LEU A 38 -14.00 28.70 -1.62
CA LEU A 38 -13.30 28.14 -0.46
C LEU A 38 -11.98 28.82 -0.15
N HIS A 39 -11.50 29.74 -1.01
CA HIS A 39 -10.23 30.44 -0.81
C HIS A 39 -10.23 31.23 0.51
N LEU A 40 -11.27 32.04 0.73
CA LEU A 40 -11.40 32.85 1.94
C LEU A 40 -11.63 31.99 3.21
N PRO A 41 -12.53 30.99 3.23
CA PRO A 41 -12.64 30.05 4.34
C PRO A 41 -11.32 29.40 4.76
N ILE A 42 -10.49 28.97 3.81
CA ILE A 42 -9.18 28.36 4.10
C ILE A 42 -8.22 29.39 4.69
N LYS A 43 -8.15 30.61 4.13
CA LYS A 43 -7.34 31.70 4.71
C LYS A 43 -7.73 32.01 6.17
N ILE A 44 -9.03 32.04 6.46
CA ILE A 44 -9.53 32.25 7.82
C ILE A 44 -9.11 31.08 8.75
N ALA A 45 -9.20 29.84 8.28
CA ALA A 45 -8.74 28.68 9.04
C ALA A 45 -7.22 28.75 9.32
N ILE A 46 -6.41 29.09 8.31
CA ILE A 46 -4.96 29.31 8.42
C ILE A 46 -4.66 30.41 9.44
N PHE A 47 -5.40 31.51 9.42
CA PHE A 47 -5.18 32.61 10.35
C PHE A 47 -5.35 32.17 11.81
N TYR A 48 -6.40 31.39 12.13
CA TYR A 48 -6.69 31.02 13.51
C TYR A 48 -6.00 29.75 14.02
N HIS A 49 -5.50 28.86 13.15
CA HIS A 49 -5.15 27.48 13.53
C HIS A 49 -4.21 27.39 14.75
N ASP A 50 -3.24 28.30 14.84
CA ASP A 50 -2.17 28.26 15.84
C ASP A 50 -2.26 29.36 16.92
N PHE A 51 -3.38 30.09 17.02
CA PHE A 51 -3.54 31.13 18.04
C PHE A 51 -3.38 30.59 19.46
N GLY A 52 -3.68 29.31 19.67
CA GLY A 52 -3.46 28.63 20.94
C GLY A 52 -1.98 28.46 21.33
N LYS A 53 -1.02 28.70 20.44
CA LYS A 53 0.41 28.71 20.80
C LYS A 53 0.77 29.83 21.78
N VAL A 54 -0.14 30.79 22.02
CA VAL A 54 -0.02 31.83 23.06
C VAL A 54 -0.03 31.27 24.49
N ILE A 55 -0.33 29.98 24.70
CA ILE A 55 -0.30 29.33 26.02
C ILE A 55 1.09 29.47 26.67
N PRO A 56 1.18 29.97 27.92
CA PRO A 56 2.43 30.12 28.66
C PRO A 56 3.36 28.90 28.65
N LYS A 57 2.87 27.74 29.10
CA LYS A 57 3.64 26.49 29.10
C LYS A 57 4.15 26.13 27.71
N PHE A 58 3.35 26.35 26.67
CA PHE A 58 3.72 26.03 25.29
C PHE A 58 4.87 26.94 24.80
N GLN A 59 4.76 28.25 25.02
CA GLN A 59 5.84 29.19 24.70
C GLN A 59 7.14 28.87 25.47
N ILE A 60 7.05 28.65 26.77
CA ILE A 60 8.21 28.53 27.65
C ILE A 60 8.89 27.16 27.50
N GLU A 61 8.15 26.06 27.64
CA GLU A 61 8.73 24.71 27.67
C GLU A 61 8.86 24.08 26.28
N LYS A 62 7.84 24.23 25.42
CA LYS A 62 7.85 23.56 24.09
C LYS A 62 8.64 24.36 23.06
N LEU A 63 8.51 25.69 23.07
CA LEU A 63 9.15 26.56 22.08
C LEU A 63 10.41 27.26 22.60
N GLY A 64 10.69 27.20 23.90
CA GLY A 64 11.92 27.75 24.49
C GLY A 64 11.93 29.27 24.69
N ASN A 65 10.76 29.93 24.63
CA ASN A 65 10.62 31.36 24.87
C ASN A 65 10.66 31.68 26.38
N LYS A 66 11.86 31.62 26.98
CA LYS A 66 12.08 31.76 28.43
C LYS A 66 11.64 33.10 29.02
N ASN A 67 11.52 34.13 28.18
CA ASN A 67 11.15 35.49 28.60
C ASN A 67 9.65 35.79 28.37
N TYR A 68 8.84 34.76 28.10
CA TYR A 68 7.42 34.91 27.83
C TYR A 68 6.63 35.29 29.09
N GLU A 69 5.72 36.26 28.95
CA GLU A 69 4.78 36.68 30.00
C GLU A 69 3.34 36.51 29.52
N PRO A 70 2.43 35.91 30.32
CA PRO A 70 2.62 35.55 31.72
C PRO A 70 3.46 34.28 31.90
N PHE A 71 4.30 34.23 32.93
CA PHE A 71 5.11 33.05 33.25
C PHE A 71 4.34 31.99 34.07
N ASP A 72 3.91 30.90 33.43
CA ASP A 72 3.31 29.73 34.10
C ASP A 72 3.49 28.47 33.24
N VAL A 73 4.00 27.39 33.84
CA VAL A 73 4.30 26.12 33.15
C VAL A 73 3.45 24.94 33.66
N ILE A 74 2.41 25.21 34.44
CA ILE A 74 1.60 24.18 35.10
C ILE A 74 0.64 23.54 34.09
N TYR A 75 -0.06 24.35 33.31
CA TYR A 75 -1.21 23.91 32.52
C TYR A 75 -0.81 23.47 31.12
N GLU A 76 -1.15 22.22 30.76
CA GLU A 76 -0.92 21.66 29.43
C GLU A 76 -2.23 21.28 28.78
N ILE A 77 -2.60 22.03 27.73
CA ILE A 77 -3.77 21.78 26.89
C ILE A 77 -3.30 21.82 25.43
N PRO A 78 -3.89 21.00 24.52
CA PRO A 78 -3.58 21.11 23.10
C PRO A 78 -3.81 22.52 22.56
N HIS A 79 -2.79 23.11 21.91
CA HIS A 79 -2.89 24.48 21.38
C HIS A 79 -4.03 24.60 20.37
N SER A 80 -4.21 23.61 19.50
CA SER A 80 -5.28 23.59 18.49
C SER A 80 -6.68 23.72 19.09
N MET A 81 -6.90 23.10 20.26
CA MET A 81 -8.17 23.22 21.01
C MET A 81 -8.34 24.61 21.61
N PHE A 82 -7.25 25.22 22.10
CA PHE A 82 -7.33 26.57 22.63
C PHE A 82 -7.55 27.62 21.54
N SER A 83 -7.05 27.40 20.32
CA SER A 83 -7.29 28.25 19.15
C SER A 83 -8.79 28.50 18.89
N VAL A 84 -9.66 27.52 19.17
CA VAL A 84 -11.12 27.64 18.98
C VAL A 84 -11.74 28.79 19.77
N PHE A 85 -11.20 29.12 20.95
CA PHE A 85 -11.72 30.21 21.79
C PHE A 85 -11.34 31.61 21.31
N TRP A 86 -10.52 31.70 20.25
CA TRP A 86 -10.16 32.96 19.59
C TRP A 86 -11.01 33.24 18.35
N ILE A 87 -11.72 32.25 17.83
CA ILE A 87 -12.49 32.33 16.58
C ILE A 87 -13.75 33.19 16.78
N ASP A 88 -13.88 34.25 15.96
CA ASP A 88 -15.03 35.15 15.92
C ASP A 88 -16.15 34.66 15.00
N GLU A 89 -17.01 33.79 15.52
CA GLU A 89 -18.10 33.17 14.74
C GLU A 89 -19.05 34.17 14.09
N GLU A 90 -19.44 35.23 14.82
CA GLU A 90 -20.37 36.25 14.31
C GLU A 90 -19.77 36.97 13.11
N LYS A 91 -18.50 37.39 13.20
CA LYS A 91 -17.82 38.08 12.10
C LYS A 91 -17.53 37.17 10.91
N ILE A 92 -17.12 35.95 11.16
CA ILE A 92 -16.92 34.98 10.07
C ILE A 92 -18.26 34.72 9.37
N LYS A 93 -19.36 34.64 10.11
CA LYS A 93 -20.71 34.51 9.55
C LYS A 93 -21.12 35.75 8.76
N GLU A 94 -20.81 36.96 9.22
CA GLU A 94 -21.01 38.20 8.45
C GLU A 94 -20.20 38.23 7.14
N ILE A 95 -18.97 37.72 7.16
CA ILE A 95 -18.07 37.69 6.00
C ILE A 95 -18.49 36.62 4.98
N LEU A 96 -18.83 35.41 5.43
CA LEU A 96 -19.05 34.25 4.57
C LEU A 96 -20.52 33.98 4.24
N ASN A 97 -21.45 34.48 5.07
CA ASN A 97 -22.88 34.22 4.98
C ASN A 97 -23.27 32.72 4.91
N ASP A 98 -22.44 31.84 5.50
CA ASP A 98 -22.64 30.39 5.54
C ASP A 98 -22.27 29.83 6.91
N GLU A 99 -23.29 29.42 7.68
CA GLU A 99 -23.12 28.90 9.04
C GLU A 99 -22.43 27.52 9.06
N LYS A 100 -22.62 26.70 8.02
CA LYS A 100 -21.96 25.38 7.92
C LYS A 100 -20.46 25.56 7.74
N ILE A 101 -20.04 26.48 6.86
CA ILE A 101 -18.63 26.77 6.62
C ILE A 101 -17.95 27.27 7.90
N VAL A 102 -18.62 28.10 8.71
CA VAL A 102 -18.08 28.53 10.01
C VAL A 102 -17.76 27.33 10.93
N LYS A 103 -18.67 26.35 11.01
CA LYS A 103 -18.45 25.11 11.76
C LYS A 103 -17.31 24.26 11.19
N PHE A 104 -17.15 24.24 9.87
CA PHE A 104 -16.05 23.54 9.20
C PHE A 104 -14.69 24.19 9.51
N ILE A 105 -14.61 25.53 9.50
CA ILE A 105 -13.41 26.29 9.87
C ILE A 105 -13.02 25.98 11.32
N ILE A 106 -13.97 26.05 12.26
CA ILE A 106 -13.73 25.75 13.67
C ILE A 106 -13.18 24.33 13.85
N SER A 107 -13.80 23.36 13.17
CA SER A 107 -13.39 21.96 13.27
C SER A 107 -12.01 21.74 12.64
N ALA A 108 -11.71 22.36 11.49
CA ALA A 108 -10.39 22.33 10.89
C ALA A 108 -9.31 22.90 11.82
N VAL A 109 -9.58 24.05 12.46
CA VAL A 109 -8.68 24.65 13.46
C VAL A 109 -8.50 23.76 14.69
N ALA A 110 -9.56 23.13 15.21
CA ALA A 110 -9.44 22.29 16.39
C ALA A 110 -8.62 21.00 16.15
N TYR A 111 -8.77 20.40 14.96
CA TYR A 111 -8.31 19.04 14.67
C TYR A 111 -7.18 18.96 13.63
N HIS A 112 -6.56 20.08 13.24
CA HIS A 112 -5.39 20.06 12.33
C HIS A 112 -4.21 19.23 12.86
N HIS A 113 -4.14 18.98 14.16
CA HIS A 113 -3.20 18.03 14.79
C HIS A 113 -3.93 17.06 15.73
N TRP A 114 -4.45 15.95 15.19
CA TRP A 114 -5.09 14.92 16.01
C TRP A 114 -4.14 14.28 17.02
N ARG A 115 -4.60 14.04 18.27
CA ARG A 115 -3.87 13.30 19.31
C ARG A 115 -4.81 12.40 20.10
N GLU A 116 -4.35 11.22 20.51
CA GLU A 116 -5.18 10.23 21.24
C GLU A 116 -5.81 10.78 22.52
N LYS A 117 -5.11 11.68 23.25
CA LYS A 117 -5.63 12.32 24.46
C LYS A 117 -6.80 13.29 24.22
N PHE A 118 -7.15 13.59 22.95
CA PHE A 118 -8.22 14.54 22.64
C PHE A 118 -9.58 14.07 23.13
N GLU A 119 -9.83 12.76 23.20
CA GLU A 119 -11.14 12.24 23.60
C GLU A 119 -11.57 12.70 25.00
N GLU A 120 -10.65 12.76 25.95
CA GLU A 120 -10.93 13.22 27.32
C GLU A 120 -11.29 14.72 27.34
N VAL A 121 -10.56 15.51 26.56
CA VAL A 121 -10.77 16.96 26.40
C VAL A 121 -12.11 17.24 25.72
N ILE A 122 -12.38 16.58 24.59
CA ILE A 122 -13.60 16.77 23.77
C ILE A 122 -14.85 16.44 24.58
N ASN A 123 -14.82 15.35 25.35
CA ASN A 123 -15.95 14.88 26.14
C ASN A 123 -16.13 15.66 27.46
N GLY A 124 -15.24 16.61 27.77
CA GLY A 124 -15.29 17.41 29.00
C GLY A 124 -14.93 16.63 30.26
N LYS A 125 -14.19 15.52 30.13
CA LYS A 125 -13.70 14.70 31.23
C LYS A 125 -12.35 15.16 31.77
N ASP A 126 -11.62 16.00 31.02
CA ASP A 126 -10.35 16.57 31.44
C ASP A 126 -10.55 17.68 32.49
N GLU A 127 -10.23 17.40 33.75
CA GLU A 127 -10.27 18.40 34.82
C GLU A 127 -9.25 19.53 34.62
N ASN A 128 -8.14 19.28 33.91
CA ASN A 128 -7.13 20.30 33.66
C ASN A 128 -7.66 21.38 32.73
N LEU A 129 -8.54 21.05 31.79
CA LEU A 129 -9.16 22.04 30.89
C LEU A 129 -9.93 23.09 31.68
N LYS A 130 -10.74 22.70 32.68
CA LYS A 130 -11.50 23.66 33.50
C LYS A 130 -10.59 24.54 34.34
N LYS A 131 -9.55 23.96 34.96
CA LYS A 131 -8.58 24.73 35.77
C LYS A 131 -7.82 25.72 34.89
N PHE A 132 -7.40 25.29 33.70
CA PHE A 132 -6.75 26.13 32.69
C PHE A 132 -7.66 27.28 32.23
N LEU A 133 -8.90 27.00 31.85
CA LEU A 133 -9.83 28.03 31.37
C LEU A 133 -10.17 29.07 32.45
N ASN A 134 -10.32 28.66 33.71
CA ASN A 134 -10.46 29.59 34.83
C ASN A 134 -9.21 30.47 35.00
N LYS A 135 -8.02 29.87 34.92
CA LYS A 135 -6.73 30.61 34.97
C LYS A 135 -6.64 31.63 33.84
N VAL A 136 -7.02 31.25 32.63
CA VAL A 136 -7.05 32.15 31.46
C VAL A 136 -7.95 33.35 31.73
N LEU A 137 -9.19 33.14 32.19
CA LEU A 137 -10.15 34.25 32.39
C LEU A 137 -9.76 35.21 33.51
N ASN A 138 -9.24 34.66 34.62
CA ASN A 138 -8.96 35.45 35.82
C ASN A 138 -7.61 36.17 35.75
N ASP A 139 -6.58 35.50 35.22
CA ASP A 139 -5.19 35.97 35.40
C ASP A 139 -4.49 36.33 34.09
N TRP A 140 -4.80 35.66 32.98
CA TRP A 140 -4.00 35.80 31.75
C TRP A 140 -4.66 36.55 30.62
N LYS A 141 -6.00 36.66 30.63
CA LYS A 141 -6.78 37.10 29.47
C LYS A 141 -6.23 38.36 28.80
N GLU A 142 -6.04 39.43 29.57
CA GLU A 142 -5.59 40.73 29.03
C GLU A 142 -4.21 40.61 28.40
N ARG A 143 -3.31 39.87 29.05
CA ARG A 143 -1.95 39.67 28.57
C ARG A 143 -1.88 38.81 27.32
N LEU A 144 -2.68 37.73 27.23
CA LEU A 144 -2.74 36.90 26.02
C LEU A 144 -3.33 37.68 24.84
N GLU A 145 -4.37 38.49 25.07
CA GLU A 145 -4.94 39.39 24.06
C GLU A 145 -3.92 40.43 23.59
N GLU A 146 -3.16 41.03 24.51
CA GLU A 146 -2.09 41.98 24.21
C GLU A 146 -0.98 41.33 23.36
N ASN A 147 -0.54 40.12 23.75
CA ASN A 147 0.52 39.39 23.06
C ASN A 147 0.14 39.07 21.61
N LEU A 148 -1.08 38.57 21.36
CA LEU A 148 -1.55 38.30 20.00
C LEU A 148 -1.75 39.59 19.20
N LYS A 149 -2.34 40.65 19.78
CA LYS A 149 -2.50 41.92 19.07
C LYS A 149 -1.17 42.52 18.64
N LYS A 150 -0.16 42.51 19.52
CA LYS A 150 1.21 42.95 19.21
C LYS A 150 1.86 42.10 18.13
N GLU A 151 1.65 40.79 18.16
CA GLU A 151 2.19 39.86 17.16
C GLU A 151 1.65 40.15 15.76
N PHE A 152 0.37 40.51 15.64
CA PHE A 152 -0.30 40.78 14.35
C PHE A 152 -0.43 42.26 14.00
N GLU A 153 0.19 43.18 14.75
CA GLU A 153 0.08 44.64 14.54
C GLU A 153 0.54 45.06 13.13
N ASN A 154 1.59 44.43 12.61
CA ASN A 154 2.15 44.67 11.28
C ASN A 154 1.78 43.57 10.26
N PHE A 155 0.73 42.79 10.53
CA PHE A 155 0.24 41.77 9.62
C PHE A 155 -0.75 42.40 8.64
N ASP A 156 -0.38 42.48 7.37
CA ASP A 156 -1.20 43.06 6.31
C ASP A 156 -1.76 41.97 5.40
N ASP A 157 -3.07 41.76 5.46
CA ASP A 157 -3.82 40.92 4.54
C ASP A 157 -5.24 41.52 4.41
N ASN A 158 -5.60 41.93 3.20
CA ASN A 158 -6.86 42.62 2.93
C ASN A 158 -8.10 41.77 3.26
N ASP A 159 -8.01 40.45 3.06
CA ASP A 159 -9.11 39.52 3.30
C ASP A 159 -9.32 39.31 4.81
N LEU A 160 -8.26 39.41 5.61
CA LEU A 160 -8.27 39.15 7.06
C LEU A 160 -8.29 40.42 7.92
N LYS A 161 -8.22 41.62 7.32
CA LYS A 161 -8.11 42.91 8.02
C LYS A 161 -9.14 43.09 9.15
N ASN A 162 -10.40 42.75 8.89
CA ASN A 162 -11.47 42.85 9.89
C ASN A 162 -11.27 41.88 11.06
N LEU A 163 -10.71 40.69 10.82
CA LEU A 163 -10.44 39.71 11.87
C LEU A 163 -9.21 40.10 12.71
N ILE A 164 -8.15 40.61 12.06
CA ILE A 164 -6.92 41.09 12.71
C ILE A 164 -7.22 42.24 13.68
N GLN A 165 -8.04 43.22 13.26
CA GLN A 165 -8.43 44.34 14.12
C GLN A 165 -9.27 43.91 15.34
N ASN A 166 -9.80 42.69 15.35
CA ASN A 166 -10.77 42.21 16.32
C ASN A 166 -10.30 40.96 17.08
N ILE A 167 -8.99 40.72 17.13
CA ILE A 167 -8.41 39.64 17.95
C ILE A 167 -8.82 39.83 19.41
N LYS A 168 -9.68 38.93 19.89
CA LYS A 168 -10.23 38.94 21.24
C LYS A 168 -10.66 37.55 21.67
N LEU A 169 -10.40 37.20 22.92
CA LEU A 169 -10.79 35.92 23.48
C LEU A 169 -12.31 35.87 23.73
N LYS A 170 -12.97 34.79 23.30
CA LYS A 170 -14.41 34.62 23.39
C LYS A 170 -14.83 34.13 24.77
N LYS A 171 -15.02 35.09 25.70
CA LYS A 171 -15.44 34.83 27.09
C LYS A 171 -16.72 34.00 27.19
N SER A 172 -17.71 34.24 26.33
CA SER A 172 -18.98 33.50 26.33
C SER A 172 -18.77 32.00 26.16
N LYS A 173 -18.02 31.60 25.12
CA LYS A 173 -17.67 30.19 24.87
C LYS A 173 -16.91 29.55 26.03
N ILE A 174 -15.95 30.26 26.61
CA ILE A 174 -15.19 29.74 27.77
C ILE A 174 -16.13 29.49 28.95
N ASN A 175 -17.01 30.46 29.25
CA ASN A 175 -17.98 30.33 30.34
C ASN A 175 -18.96 29.18 30.10
N GLU A 176 -19.41 28.97 28.86
CA GLU A 176 -20.26 27.83 28.50
C GLU A 176 -19.55 26.50 28.77
N VAL A 177 -18.27 26.36 28.40
CA VAL A 177 -17.48 25.15 28.69
C VAL A 177 -17.27 24.95 30.20
N LEU A 178 -16.99 26.02 30.94
CA LEU A 178 -16.89 25.98 32.40
C LEU A 178 -18.21 25.55 33.07
N ASN A 179 -19.35 25.94 32.50
CA ASN A 179 -20.70 25.56 32.91
C ASN A 179 -21.13 24.16 32.43
N GLY A 180 -20.22 23.37 31.84
CA GLY A 180 -20.46 21.97 31.47
C GLY A 180 -20.80 21.74 30.00
N CYS A 181 -20.75 22.76 29.14
CA CYS A 181 -20.81 22.56 27.69
C CYS A 181 -19.57 21.80 27.20
N ARG A 182 -19.75 20.86 26.27
CA ARG A 182 -18.65 20.07 25.72
C ARG A 182 -18.01 20.79 24.54
N VAL A 183 -16.69 20.67 24.39
CA VAL A 183 -15.96 21.25 23.23
C VAL A 183 -16.49 20.71 21.90
N TYR A 184 -16.93 19.45 21.90
CA TYR A 184 -17.62 18.79 20.79
C TYR A 184 -18.82 19.59 20.22
N ASN A 185 -19.51 20.40 21.03
CA ASN A 185 -20.65 21.20 20.56
C ASN A 185 -20.22 22.36 19.64
N TYR A 186 -18.94 22.76 19.69
CA TYR A 186 -18.37 23.82 18.86
C TYR A 186 -17.53 23.26 17.72
N ALA A 187 -16.66 22.28 18.01
CA ALA A 187 -15.73 21.69 17.06
C ALA A 187 -15.98 20.19 16.96
N ILE A 188 -16.33 19.71 15.76
CA ILE A 188 -16.74 18.32 15.56
C ILE A 188 -15.55 17.50 15.10
N PRO A 189 -15.20 16.41 15.82
CA PRO A 189 -14.08 15.57 15.43
C PRO A 189 -14.30 14.94 14.07
N SER A 190 -13.25 14.91 13.26
CA SER A 190 -13.30 14.43 11.88
C SER A 190 -13.80 12.98 11.75
N TYR A 191 -13.44 12.10 12.68
CA TYR A 191 -13.83 10.68 12.71
C TYR A 191 -15.24 10.41 13.29
N LYS A 192 -15.91 11.42 13.85
CA LYS A 192 -17.32 11.33 14.27
C LYS A 192 -18.28 11.93 13.26
N PHE A 193 -17.75 12.49 12.18
CA PHE A 193 -18.53 13.24 11.21
C PHE A 193 -19.56 12.38 10.47
N ASP A 194 -19.27 11.08 10.27
CA ASP A 194 -20.18 10.14 9.61
C ASP A 194 -21.28 9.59 10.52
N TYR A 195 -21.32 10.01 11.79
CA TYR A 195 -22.40 9.62 12.70
C TYR A 195 -23.72 10.27 12.25
N TYR A 196 -24.73 9.45 11.97
CA TYR A 196 -25.96 9.83 11.27
C TYR A 196 -26.63 11.13 11.79
N PRO A 197 -26.82 11.33 13.11
CA PRO A 197 -27.37 12.59 13.66
C PRO A 197 -26.55 13.84 13.32
N LEU A 198 -25.22 13.76 13.33
CA LEU A 198 -24.36 14.90 13.00
C LEU A 198 -24.39 15.19 11.50
N ARG A 199 -24.38 14.14 10.68
CA ARG A 199 -24.50 14.24 9.22
C ARG A 199 -25.77 14.98 8.83
N GLU A 200 -26.93 14.58 9.34
CA GLU A 200 -28.20 15.28 9.07
C GLU A 200 -28.17 16.77 9.45
N THR A 201 -27.47 17.13 10.53
CA THR A 201 -27.39 18.53 10.97
C THR A 201 -26.40 19.39 10.17
N LEU A 202 -25.34 18.81 9.58
CA LEU A 202 -24.20 19.58 9.05
C LEU A 202 -23.88 19.32 7.59
N THR A 203 -24.19 18.12 7.08
CA THR A 203 -23.94 17.74 5.70
C THR A 203 -25.18 17.08 5.11
N GLN A 204 -25.91 17.88 4.32
CA GLN A 204 -27.11 17.41 3.62
C GLN A 204 -26.75 16.75 2.29
N SER A 205 -25.52 16.96 1.80
CA SER A 205 -24.99 16.39 0.58
C SER A 205 -23.52 16.05 0.71
N PHE A 206 -23.00 15.24 -0.21
CA PHE A 206 -21.57 15.00 -0.30
C PHE A 206 -20.76 16.27 -0.60
N GLU A 207 -21.37 17.25 -1.29
CA GLU A 207 -20.70 18.51 -1.60
C GLU A 207 -20.40 19.32 -0.33
N ASP A 208 -21.30 19.30 0.66
CA ASP A 208 -21.02 19.90 1.97
C ASP A 208 -19.80 19.22 2.63
N TYR A 209 -19.69 17.90 2.51
CA TYR A 209 -18.56 17.15 3.06
C TYR A 209 -17.25 17.44 2.33
N LYS A 210 -17.31 17.59 1.01
CA LYS A 210 -16.19 17.96 0.16
C LYS A 210 -15.61 19.32 0.55
N LYS A 211 -16.46 20.31 0.83
CA LYS A 211 -16.03 21.63 1.36
C LYS A 211 -15.26 21.50 2.66
N TRP A 212 -15.73 20.66 3.59
CA TRP A 212 -15.01 20.40 4.84
C TRP A 212 -13.64 19.73 4.60
N ILE A 213 -13.57 18.71 3.75
CA ILE A 213 -12.31 18.05 3.37
C ILE A 213 -11.33 19.06 2.78
N PHE A 214 -11.80 19.98 1.94
CA PHE A 214 -10.94 21.03 1.39
C PHE A 214 -10.44 22.01 2.45
N ILE A 215 -11.31 22.50 3.33
CA ILE A 215 -10.91 23.45 4.38
C ILE A 215 -9.87 22.81 5.31
N SER A 216 -10.14 21.60 5.79
CA SER A 216 -9.26 20.89 6.71
C SER A 216 -7.98 20.41 6.02
N GLY A 217 -8.11 19.79 4.83
CA GLY A 217 -7.01 19.18 4.12
C GLY A 217 -5.98 20.17 3.58
N PHE A 218 -6.42 21.32 3.04
CA PHE A 218 -5.49 22.36 2.57
C PHE A 218 -4.80 23.09 3.73
N LEU A 219 -5.51 23.34 4.83
CA LEU A 219 -4.88 23.84 6.06
C LEU A 219 -3.75 22.90 6.51
N GLN A 220 -4.07 21.61 6.71
CA GLN A 220 -3.11 20.60 7.15
C GLN A 220 -1.93 20.47 6.18
N ARG A 221 -2.18 20.57 4.87
CA ARG A 221 -1.13 20.44 3.86
C ARG A 221 -0.19 21.65 3.87
N CYS A 222 -0.72 22.86 3.87
CA CYS A 222 0.08 24.08 3.87
C CYS A 222 0.89 24.21 5.17
N ASP A 223 0.28 23.91 6.33
CA ASP A 223 0.98 23.91 7.63
C ASP A 223 2.14 22.91 7.67
N HIS A 224 1.88 21.64 7.30
CA HIS A 224 2.93 20.63 7.25
C HIS A 224 4.07 21.01 6.29
N PHE A 225 3.76 21.59 5.13
CA PHE A 225 4.78 21.97 4.15
C PHE A 225 5.57 23.22 4.57
N ALA A 226 4.91 24.26 5.09
CA ALA A 226 5.58 25.45 5.60
C ALA A 226 6.53 25.10 6.75
N SER A 227 6.08 24.22 7.66
CA SER A 227 6.91 23.68 8.74
C SER A 227 8.18 22.99 8.23
N PHE A 228 8.04 22.17 7.18
CA PHE A 228 9.17 21.51 6.51
C PHE A 228 10.12 22.54 5.87
N CYS A 229 9.60 23.55 5.18
CA CYS A 229 10.41 24.63 4.59
C CYS A 229 11.18 25.43 5.63
N GLU A 230 10.59 25.65 6.80
CA GLU A 230 11.24 26.34 7.91
C GLU A 230 12.36 25.52 8.54
N GLU A 231 12.18 24.21 8.66
CA GLU A 231 13.15 23.27 9.25
C GLU A 231 14.35 23.02 8.33
N GLU A 232 14.08 22.74 7.04
CA GLU A 232 15.08 22.35 6.05
C GLU A 232 15.60 23.53 5.20
N ASN A 233 15.15 24.76 5.49
CA ASN A 233 15.44 25.97 4.72
C ASN A 233 15.11 25.79 3.22
N GLU A 234 13.95 25.19 2.94
CA GLU A 234 13.47 24.88 1.59
C GLU A 234 12.60 25.97 0.99
N ASP A 235 12.51 25.97 -0.35
CA ASP A 235 11.68 26.92 -1.08
C ASP A 235 10.18 26.57 -0.95
N ILE A 236 9.41 27.55 -0.46
CA ILE A 236 7.95 27.46 -0.32
C ILE A 236 7.24 27.22 -1.66
N ASN A 237 7.88 27.54 -2.80
CA ASN A 237 7.33 27.29 -4.12
C ASN A 237 7.26 25.79 -4.46
N LYS A 238 7.93 24.90 -3.72
CA LYS A 238 7.95 23.45 -3.97
C LYS A 238 6.77 22.69 -3.35
N ILE A 239 5.72 23.37 -2.87
CA ILE A 239 4.53 22.71 -2.31
C ILE A 239 3.80 21.82 -3.33
N GLU A 240 3.91 22.18 -4.61
CA GLU A 240 3.32 21.49 -5.75
C GLU A 240 4.26 21.65 -6.95
N ILE A 241 5.12 20.65 -7.17
CA ILE A 241 6.06 20.65 -8.30
C ILE A 241 5.29 20.26 -9.58
N SER A 242 5.54 20.98 -10.68
CA SER A 242 4.87 20.71 -11.96
C SER A 242 5.32 19.38 -12.58
N SER A 243 4.36 18.66 -13.16
CA SER A 243 4.59 17.43 -13.93
C SER A 243 5.15 17.73 -15.33
N LEU A 244 5.51 16.67 -16.05
CA LEU A 244 5.85 16.77 -17.47
C LEU A 244 4.58 16.79 -18.33
N THR A 245 4.69 17.47 -19.47
CA THR A 245 3.64 17.51 -20.48
C THR A 245 3.51 16.18 -21.23
N PHE A 246 2.36 15.95 -21.86
CA PHE A 246 2.13 14.75 -22.65
C PHE A 246 3.20 14.54 -23.73
N ASP A 247 3.58 15.60 -24.45
CA ASP A 247 4.59 15.52 -25.51
C ASP A 247 5.99 15.19 -24.97
N GLU A 248 6.38 15.74 -23.81
CA GLU A 248 7.66 15.40 -23.18
C GLU A 248 7.73 13.93 -22.76
N ILE A 249 6.65 13.39 -22.19
CA ILE A 249 6.58 11.97 -21.79
C ILE A 249 6.60 11.08 -23.04
N LYS A 250 5.82 11.45 -24.07
CA LYS A 250 5.75 10.75 -25.36
C LYS A 250 7.13 10.62 -26.01
N GLU A 251 7.89 11.70 -26.11
CA GLU A 251 9.23 11.69 -26.69
C GLU A 251 10.22 10.83 -25.87
N LYS A 252 10.14 10.88 -24.53
CA LYS A 252 10.95 10.00 -23.67
C LYS A 252 10.62 8.51 -23.87
N ILE A 253 9.35 8.17 -24.05
CA ILE A 253 8.92 6.79 -24.32
C ILE A 253 9.38 6.33 -25.70
N LYS A 254 9.25 7.17 -26.75
CA LYS A 254 9.75 6.87 -28.11
C LYS A 254 11.25 6.55 -28.09
N ASN A 255 12.03 7.37 -27.39
CA ASN A 255 13.47 7.17 -27.22
C ASN A 255 13.79 5.88 -26.45
N LYS A 256 13.04 5.60 -25.37
CA LYS A 256 13.21 4.37 -24.59
C LYS A 256 12.91 3.10 -25.38
N LEU A 257 11.88 3.13 -26.22
CA LEU A 257 11.49 2.00 -27.07
C LEU A 257 12.33 1.90 -28.36
N ASN A 258 13.18 2.89 -28.64
CA ASN A 258 13.89 3.05 -29.91
C ASN A 258 12.95 2.96 -31.12
N GLN A 259 11.76 3.56 -30.99
CA GLN A 259 10.70 3.56 -32.01
C GLN A 259 10.20 4.99 -32.19
N GLN A 260 10.43 5.56 -33.38
CA GLN A 260 10.01 6.93 -33.70
C GLN A 260 8.64 6.99 -34.36
N ASP A 261 8.18 5.88 -34.93
CA ASP A 261 6.87 5.77 -35.56
C ASP A 261 5.78 5.59 -34.48
N GLU A 262 5.01 6.66 -34.22
CA GLU A 262 3.94 6.67 -33.21
C GLU A 262 2.82 5.68 -33.54
N SER A 263 2.64 5.36 -34.83
CA SER A 263 1.70 4.33 -35.27
C SER A 263 2.13 2.91 -34.87
N LYS A 264 3.29 2.76 -34.22
CA LYS A 264 3.79 1.48 -33.71
C LYS A 264 3.84 1.41 -32.18
N ILE A 265 3.27 2.41 -31.52
CA ILE A 265 3.28 2.53 -30.06
C ILE A 265 1.82 2.58 -29.63
N TRP A 266 1.28 1.40 -29.33
CA TRP A 266 -0.14 1.24 -28.97
C TRP A 266 -0.56 2.15 -27.81
N GLN A 267 0.35 2.46 -26.87
CA GLN A 267 0.05 3.36 -25.76
C GLN A 267 -0.33 4.76 -26.25
N ILE A 268 0.40 5.29 -27.24
CA ILE A 268 0.13 6.60 -27.85
C ILE A 268 -1.14 6.53 -28.68
N GLN A 269 -1.35 5.45 -29.45
CA GLN A 269 -2.58 5.29 -30.23
C GLN A 269 -3.85 5.26 -29.38
N LYS A 270 -3.77 4.69 -28.17
CA LYS A 270 -4.93 4.52 -27.28
C LYS A 270 -5.21 5.76 -26.45
N LEU A 271 -4.23 6.61 -26.20
CA LEU A 271 -4.36 7.83 -25.42
C LEU A 271 -4.34 9.05 -26.34
N ASN A 272 -5.49 9.67 -26.53
CA ASN A 272 -5.61 11.02 -27.04
C ASN A 272 -5.87 12.02 -25.89
N ASP A 273 -5.78 13.31 -26.17
CA ASP A 273 -5.97 14.39 -25.17
C ASP A 273 -7.31 14.27 -24.40
N GLU A 274 -8.36 13.74 -25.04
CA GLU A 274 -9.66 13.52 -24.41
C GLU A 274 -9.64 12.37 -23.38
N LYS A 275 -8.92 11.28 -23.66
CA LYS A 275 -8.89 10.07 -22.82
C LYS A 275 -8.03 10.22 -21.56
N ILE A 276 -7.03 11.09 -21.59
CA ILE A 276 -6.17 11.42 -20.43
C ILE A 276 -6.99 11.99 -19.25
N ASN A 277 -8.19 12.53 -19.53
CA ASN A 277 -9.09 13.10 -18.52
C ASN A 277 -10.20 12.15 -18.04
N LYS A 278 -10.21 10.89 -18.51
CA LYS A 278 -11.19 9.87 -18.12
C LYS A 278 -10.62 8.92 -17.07
N ASN A 279 -11.52 8.30 -16.31
CA ASN A 279 -11.16 7.11 -15.54
C ASN A 279 -10.98 5.95 -16.52
N ILE A 280 -9.99 5.10 -16.31
CA ILE A 280 -9.69 4.00 -17.22
C ILE A 280 -9.54 2.70 -16.43
N ILE A 281 -10.07 1.62 -16.98
CA ILE A 281 -9.73 0.26 -16.58
C ILE A 281 -8.99 -0.38 -17.76
N LEU A 282 -7.72 -0.72 -17.54
CA LEU A 282 -6.84 -1.31 -18.55
C LEU A 282 -6.61 -2.79 -18.25
N ILE A 283 -7.01 -3.65 -19.18
CA ILE A 283 -6.72 -5.08 -19.15
C ILE A 283 -5.70 -5.37 -20.26
N ALA A 284 -4.48 -5.73 -19.87
CA ALA A 284 -3.39 -6.00 -20.82
C ALA A 284 -2.36 -6.99 -20.28
N PRO A 285 -1.75 -7.85 -21.12
CA PRO A 285 -0.79 -8.85 -20.69
C PRO A 285 0.39 -8.28 -19.88
N THR A 286 0.97 -9.11 -19.00
CA THR A 286 2.20 -8.74 -18.30
C THR A 286 3.34 -8.50 -19.29
N GLY A 287 4.08 -7.40 -19.10
CA GLY A 287 5.19 -7.04 -19.99
C GLY A 287 4.79 -6.33 -21.28
N TYR A 288 3.49 -6.08 -21.51
CA TYR A 288 2.98 -5.41 -22.72
C TYR A 288 3.06 -3.87 -22.68
N GLY A 289 3.77 -3.29 -21.69
CA GLY A 289 3.98 -1.85 -21.56
C GLY A 289 2.87 -1.07 -20.83
N LYS A 290 2.18 -1.70 -19.86
CA LYS A 290 1.16 -1.07 -19.00
C LYS A 290 1.68 0.18 -18.27
N THR A 291 2.91 0.12 -17.76
CA THR A 291 3.51 1.22 -16.99
C THR A 291 3.71 2.47 -17.85
N GLU A 292 4.22 2.34 -19.07
CA GLU A 292 4.37 3.46 -20.01
C GLU A 292 3.02 4.08 -20.37
N PHE A 293 1.97 3.26 -20.54
CA PHE A 293 0.61 3.75 -20.72
C PHE A 293 0.15 4.59 -19.50
N ALA A 294 0.42 4.11 -18.30
CA ALA A 294 0.02 4.79 -17.06
C ALA A 294 0.74 6.14 -16.87
N PHE A 295 2.01 6.24 -17.27
CA PHE A 295 2.75 7.49 -17.27
C PHE A 295 2.20 8.50 -18.29
N LEU A 296 1.88 8.05 -19.50
CA LEU A 296 1.22 8.90 -20.51
C LEU A 296 -0.16 9.39 -20.06
N TRP A 297 -0.97 8.51 -19.47
CA TRP A 297 -2.29 8.86 -18.92
C TRP A 297 -2.21 9.88 -17.77
N SER A 298 -1.05 10.00 -17.12
CA SER A 298 -0.84 10.93 -15.99
C SER A 298 -0.13 12.22 -16.38
N ALA A 299 0.02 12.49 -17.68
CA ALA A 299 0.58 13.73 -18.19
C ALA A 299 -0.10 14.97 -17.58
N ASP A 300 0.68 16.03 -17.36
CA ASP A 300 0.25 17.33 -16.85
C ASP A 300 -0.40 17.33 -15.45
N LYS A 301 -0.42 16.17 -14.78
CA LYS A 301 -1.06 16.00 -13.48
C LYS A 301 -0.12 15.37 -12.47
N LYS A 302 -0.40 15.66 -11.19
CA LYS A 302 0.13 14.86 -10.09
C LYS A 302 -0.53 13.49 -10.12
N PHE A 303 0.26 12.44 -9.91
CA PHE A 303 -0.22 11.08 -9.82
C PHE A 303 0.45 10.27 -8.73
N PHE A 304 -0.30 9.31 -8.22
CA PHE A 304 0.13 8.33 -7.25
C PHE A 304 0.06 6.95 -7.89
N TYR A 305 1.21 6.32 -8.10
CA TYR A 305 1.30 4.95 -8.60
C TYR A 305 1.41 3.99 -7.42
N THR A 306 0.38 3.16 -7.23
CA THR A 306 0.29 2.22 -6.11
C THR A 306 0.51 0.79 -6.56
N LEU A 307 1.35 0.06 -5.82
CA LEU A 307 1.59 -1.38 -6.02
C LEU A 307 1.49 -2.15 -4.70
N PRO A 308 1.16 -3.45 -4.72
CA PRO A 308 1.07 -4.27 -3.50
C PRO A 308 2.44 -4.54 -2.85
N LEU A 309 3.51 -4.66 -3.64
CA LEU A 309 4.84 -5.06 -3.14
C LEU A 309 5.85 -3.92 -3.16
N ARG A 310 6.61 -3.75 -2.06
CA ARG A 310 7.69 -2.74 -1.94
C ARG A 310 8.76 -2.85 -3.02
N SER A 311 9.16 -4.08 -3.35
CA SER A 311 10.17 -4.32 -4.38
C SER A 311 9.68 -3.94 -5.79
N ALA A 312 8.37 -4.08 -6.05
CA ALA A 312 7.77 -3.59 -7.29
C ALA A 312 7.70 -2.04 -7.30
N VAL A 313 7.43 -1.40 -6.16
CA VAL A 313 7.53 0.06 -5.99
C VAL A 313 8.91 0.59 -6.35
N ASN A 314 9.98 -0.05 -5.85
CA ASN A 314 11.35 0.35 -6.19
C ASN A 314 11.63 0.28 -7.70
N GLN A 315 11.16 -0.77 -8.39
CA GLN A 315 11.36 -0.91 -9.83
C GLN A 315 10.59 0.14 -10.64
N ILE A 316 9.34 0.41 -10.27
CA ILE A 316 8.55 1.45 -10.94
C ILE A 316 9.11 2.84 -10.62
N TYR A 317 9.66 3.06 -9.42
CA TYR A 317 10.36 4.29 -9.06
C TYR A 317 11.57 4.56 -9.95
N GLU A 318 12.44 3.57 -10.19
CA GLU A 318 13.58 3.75 -11.11
C GLU A 318 13.10 4.06 -12.54
N ARG A 319 12.06 3.37 -13.02
CA ARG A 319 11.46 3.65 -14.34
C ARG A 319 10.83 5.04 -14.41
N ALA A 320 10.24 5.51 -13.30
CA ALA A 320 9.71 6.86 -13.20
C ALA A 320 10.84 7.90 -13.17
N LYS A 321 11.97 7.65 -12.48
CA LYS A 321 13.16 8.53 -12.53
C LYS A 321 13.69 8.69 -13.95
N GLU A 322 13.75 7.60 -14.74
CA GLU A 322 14.16 7.65 -16.15
C GLU A 322 13.28 8.58 -17.00
N ILE A 323 11.98 8.66 -16.70
CA ILE A 323 11.01 9.45 -17.48
C ILE A 323 10.81 10.85 -16.90
N PHE A 324 10.61 11.01 -15.59
CA PHE A 324 10.25 12.29 -14.96
C PHE A 324 11.44 13.06 -14.40
N GLY A 325 12.57 12.39 -14.14
CA GLY A 325 13.74 12.95 -13.46
C GLY A 325 13.66 12.84 -11.94
N ASN A 326 14.79 13.02 -11.26
CA ASN A 326 14.91 12.91 -9.81
C ASN A 326 14.15 14.03 -9.08
N GLU A 327 14.08 15.20 -9.71
CA GLU A 327 13.44 16.41 -9.20
C GLU A 327 11.90 16.39 -9.32
N ARG A 328 11.34 15.36 -9.96
CA ARG A 328 9.88 15.19 -10.12
C ARG A 328 9.35 13.85 -9.63
N THR A 329 10.20 12.97 -9.10
CA THR A 329 9.84 11.61 -8.72
C THR A 329 10.07 11.39 -7.22
N GLY A 330 9.01 11.06 -6.50
CA GLY A 330 9.03 10.66 -5.10
C GLY A 330 8.73 9.17 -4.93
N ILE A 331 9.15 8.63 -3.79
CA ILE A 331 8.91 7.23 -3.39
C ILE A 331 8.37 7.17 -1.97
N LEU A 332 7.33 6.36 -1.75
CA LEU A 332 6.70 6.18 -0.44
C LEU A 332 6.43 4.71 -0.12
N HIS A 333 7.24 4.15 0.77
CA HIS A 333 6.96 2.91 1.48
C HIS A 333 7.76 2.92 2.78
N SER A 334 7.51 1.94 3.67
CA SER A 334 8.11 1.92 5.00
C SER A 334 9.64 1.92 5.03
N ASP A 335 10.29 1.55 3.92
CA ASP A 335 11.76 1.40 3.77
C ASP A 335 12.34 2.26 2.64
N ALA A 336 11.56 3.24 2.16
CA ALA A 336 11.98 4.11 1.06
C ALA A 336 13.22 4.93 1.42
N ASP A 337 13.28 5.36 2.68
CA ASP A 337 14.38 6.09 3.27
C ASP A 337 15.72 5.32 3.21
N VAL A 338 15.70 4.05 3.60
CA VAL A 338 16.87 3.16 3.52
C VAL A 338 17.24 2.91 2.06
N TYR A 339 16.25 2.61 1.22
CA TYR A 339 16.46 2.36 -0.20
C TYR A 339 17.20 3.53 -0.89
N LEU A 340 16.73 4.76 -0.66
CA LEU A 340 17.33 5.95 -1.25
C LEU A 340 18.78 6.17 -0.77
N LEU A 341 19.03 6.03 0.55
CA LEU A 341 20.37 6.25 1.11
C LEU A 341 21.41 5.26 0.62
N GLU A 342 21.01 4.13 0.04
CA GLU A 342 21.94 3.16 -0.54
C GLU A 342 22.23 3.40 -2.03
N LYS A 343 21.42 4.23 -2.70
CA LYS A 343 21.56 4.56 -4.13
C LYS A 343 22.28 5.89 -4.34
N GLU A 344 22.07 6.83 -3.43
CA GLU A 344 22.63 8.18 -3.49
C GLU A 344 23.81 8.29 -2.51
N GLU A 345 24.88 8.97 -2.93
CA GLU A 345 26.07 9.18 -2.08
C GLU A 345 25.85 10.28 -1.03
N ASP A 346 24.99 11.27 -1.34
CA ASP A 346 24.66 12.39 -0.45
C ASP A 346 23.46 12.06 0.45
N ILE A 347 23.75 11.94 1.75
CA ILE A 347 22.77 11.66 2.79
C ILE A 347 21.76 12.81 2.95
N GLY A 348 22.22 14.06 2.86
CA GLY A 348 21.39 15.24 3.08
C GLY A 348 20.32 15.40 2.01
N ASP A 349 20.73 15.36 0.74
CA ASP A 349 19.81 15.46 -0.39
C ASP A 349 18.80 14.30 -0.44
N THR A 350 19.24 13.11 -0.03
CA THR A 350 18.38 11.93 0.06
C THR A 350 17.26 12.08 1.09
N LEU A 351 17.60 12.51 2.31
CA LEU A 351 16.63 12.69 3.38
C LEU A 351 15.59 13.74 3.00
N LYS A 352 16.07 14.81 2.36
CA LYS A 352 15.25 15.88 1.84
C LYS A 352 14.28 15.43 0.75
N LEU A 353 14.73 14.59 -0.20
CA LEU A 353 13.87 13.96 -1.20
C LEU A 353 12.78 13.10 -0.53
N TYR A 354 13.13 12.34 0.49
CA TYR A 354 12.17 11.51 1.22
C TYR A 354 11.13 12.33 1.98
N GLU A 355 11.54 13.38 2.70
CA GLU A 355 10.62 14.27 3.41
C GLU A 355 9.70 15.03 2.44
N LEU A 356 10.24 15.51 1.31
CA LEU A 356 9.45 16.13 0.25
C LEU A 356 8.45 15.15 -0.41
N SER A 357 8.76 13.85 -0.41
CA SER A 357 7.80 12.82 -0.81
C SER A 357 6.65 12.70 0.19
N LYS A 358 6.92 12.77 1.51
CA LYS A 358 5.88 12.72 2.57
C LYS A 358 5.00 13.98 2.62
N THR A 359 5.52 15.13 2.18
CA THR A 359 4.69 16.33 2.02
C THR A 359 3.72 16.21 0.83
N LEU A 360 3.85 15.16 0.02
CA LEU A 360 3.09 14.93 -1.22
C LEU A 360 3.35 16.04 -2.25
N SER A 361 4.58 16.56 -2.32
CA SER A 361 4.92 17.68 -3.20
C SER A 361 5.25 17.27 -4.64
N TYR A 362 5.90 16.12 -4.83
CA TYR A 362 6.29 15.61 -6.15
C TYR A 362 5.08 15.28 -7.04
N PRO A 363 5.14 15.53 -8.36
CA PRO A 363 4.07 15.18 -9.28
C PRO A 363 4.00 13.68 -9.57
N SER A 364 5.11 12.94 -9.55
CA SER A 364 5.13 11.49 -9.69
C SER A 364 5.49 10.86 -8.35
N ILE A 365 4.55 10.18 -7.69
CA ILE A 365 4.80 9.50 -6.42
C ILE A 365 4.51 8.00 -6.58
N ILE A 366 5.55 7.18 -6.45
CA ILE A 366 5.43 5.72 -6.51
C ILE A 366 5.39 5.16 -5.09
N SER A 367 4.40 4.34 -4.76
CA SER A 367 4.10 3.97 -3.38
C SER A 367 3.51 2.58 -3.23
N THR A 368 3.56 2.01 -2.02
CA THR A 368 2.72 0.84 -1.72
C THR A 368 1.28 1.26 -1.44
N GLY A 369 0.34 0.35 -1.71
CA GLY A 369 -1.07 0.56 -1.37
C GLY A 369 -1.31 0.95 0.09
N ASP A 370 -0.47 0.47 1.01
CA ASP A 370 -0.52 0.80 2.44
C ASP A 370 -0.46 2.30 2.74
N GLN A 371 0.17 3.10 1.87
CA GLN A 371 0.33 4.53 2.13
C GLN A 371 -1.00 5.28 2.07
N PHE A 372 -1.94 4.80 1.25
CA PHE A 372 -3.14 5.56 0.90
C PHE A 372 -4.45 4.80 1.11
N PHE A 373 -4.52 3.51 0.78
CA PHE A 373 -5.77 2.75 0.84
C PHE A 373 -6.39 2.64 2.24
N PRO A 374 -5.62 2.55 3.35
CA PRO A 374 -6.18 2.61 4.70
C PRO A 374 -7.00 3.89 4.97
N TYR A 375 -6.78 4.98 4.23
CA TYR A 375 -7.56 6.20 4.37
C TYR A 375 -9.01 6.08 3.86
N ALA A 376 -9.40 4.98 3.19
CA ALA A 376 -10.81 4.70 2.93
C ALA A 376 -11.61 4.50 4.23
N LEU A 377 -10.95 4.05 5.29
CA LEU A 377 -11.48 3.97 6.67
C LEU A 377 -11.46 5.34 7.38
N ARG A 378 -11.05 6.40 6.69
CA ARG A 378 -11.04 7.80 7.15
C ARG A 378 -10.46 8.01 8.56
N PRO A 379 -9.27 7.44 8.88
CA PRO A 379 -8.59 7.76 10.12
C PRO A 379 -8.17 9.24 10.14
N PRO A 380 -7.88 9.82 11.32
CA PRO A 380 -7.45 11.21 11.43
C PRO A 380 -6.33 11.59 10.44
N GLY A 381 -6.50 12.71 9.72
CA GLY A 381 -5.58 13.16 8.67
C GLY A 381 -5.97 12.72 7.25
N PHE A 382 -7.10 12.01 7.08
CA PHE A 382 -7.63 11.66 5.77
C PHE A 382 -7.97 12.89 4.92
N GLU A 383 -8.26 14.02 5.53
CA GLU A 383 -8.61 15.27 4.86
C GLU A 383 -7.50 15.74 3.93
N LYS A 384 -6.25 15.79 4.43
CA LYS A 384 -5.05 16.10 3.62
C LYS A 384 -4.90 15.16 2.42
N ILE A 385 -5.23 13.88 2.61
CA ILE A 385 -5.11 12.86 1.56
C ILE A 385 -6.15 13.12 0.49
N PHE A 386 -7.44 13.15 0.83
CA PHE A 386 -8.50 13.33 -0.16
C PHE A 386 -8.51 14.72 -0.79
N SER A 387 -8.08 15.77 -0.09
CA SER A 387 -7.91 17.10 -0.69
C SER A 387 -6.79 17.13 -1.74
N THR A 388 -5.75 16.31 -1.58
CA THR A 388 -4.70 16.16 -2.59
C THR A 388 -5.16 15.30 -3.75
N PHE A 389 -5.88 14.20 -3.47
CA PHE A 389 -6.43 13.33 -4.50
C PHE A 389 -7.55 13.95 -5.33
N SER A 390 -8.20 15.04 -4.88
CA SER A 390 -9.28 15.70 -5.63
C SER A 390 -8.84 16.26 -6.99
N TYR A 391 -7.55 16.49 -7.17
CA TYR A 391 -6.96 16.99 -8.42
C TYR A 391 -5.79 16.13 -8.90
N SER A 392 -5.58 14.97 -8.28
CA SER A 392 -4.53 14.01 -8.64
C SER A 392 -5.11 12.78 -9.33
N ASN A 393 -4.24 12.07 -10.03
CA ASN A 393 -4.52 10.79 -10.65
C ASN A 393 -4.07 9.64 -9.73
N LEU A 394 -4.93 8.65 -9.49
CA LEU A 394 -4.55 7.40 -8.82
C LEU A 394 -4.34 6.31 -9.85
N ILE A 395 -3.18 5.66 -9.83
CA ILE A 395 -2.90 4.46 -10.59
C ILE A 395 -2.85 3.29 -9.61
N VAL A 396 -3.68 2.27 -9.85
CA VAL A 396 -3.68 1.01 -9.08
C VAL A 396 -3.25 -0.12 -10.01
N ASP A 397 -2.09 -0.70 -9.74
CA ASP A 397 -1.55 -1.84 -10.49
C ASP A 397 -1.75 -3.14 -9.69
N GLU A 398 -2.09 -4.21 -10.41
CA GLU A 398 -2.25 -5.57 -9.87
C GLU A 398 -3.25 -5.66 -8.70
N ILE A 399 -4.45 -5.08 -8.83
CA ILE A 399 -5.49 -5.09 -7.77
C ILE A 399 -5.88 -6.50 -7.30
N GLN A 400 -5.76 -7.51 -8.16
CA GLN A 400 -6.05 -8.90 -7.82
C GLN A 400 -5.03 -9.53 -6.86
N ALA A 401 -3.86 -8.89 -6.66
CA ALA A 401 -2.88 -9.36 -5.69
C ALA A 401 -3.26 -9.02 -4.23
N TYR A 402 -4.28 -8.19 -4.01
CA TYR A 402 -4.81 -7.90 -2.69
C TYR A 402 -5.87 -8.94 -2.28
N ASP A 403 -5.94 -9.24 -1.00
CA ASP A 403 -6.99 -10.08 -0.43
C ASP A 403 -8.39 -9.41 -0.59
N PRO A 404 -9.49 -10.18 -0.45
CA PRO A 404 -10.86 -9.67 -0.59
C PRO A 404 -11.15 -8.42 0.24
N LYS A 405 -10.67 -8.36 1.47
CA LYS A 405 -10.95 -7.24 2.37
C LYS A 405 -10.16 -5.99 1.96
N ALA A 406 -8.88 -6.13 1.70
CA ALA A 406 -8.06 -5.04 1.17
C ALA A 406 -8.61 -4.52 -0.16
N CYS A 407 -9.06 -5.42 -1.04
CA CYS A 407 -9.71 -5.06 -2.30
C CYS A 407 -10.98 -4.21 -2.07
N ALA A 408 -11.84 -4.59 -1.13
CA ALA A 408 -13.02 -3.80 -0.76
C ALA A 408 -12.66 -2.37 -0.27
N ILE A 409 -11.60 -2.26 0.53
CA ILE A 409 -11.07 -0.98 1.00
C ILE A 409 -10.54 -0.14 -0.18
N ILE A 410 -9.84 -0.75 -1.13
CA ILE A 410 -9.35 -0.09 -2.36
C ILE A 410 -10.51 0.44 -3.20
N ILE A 411 -11.57 -0.35 -3.40
CA ILE A 411 -12.74 0.09 -4.17
C ILE A 411 -13.46 1.24 -3.46
N SER A 412 -13.57 1.20 -2.14
CA SER A 412 -14.08 2.34 -1.37
C SER A 412 -13.17 3.57 -1.54
N PHE A 413 -11.85 3.41 -1.52
CA PHE A 413 -10.92 4.52 -1.75
C PHE A 413 -11.09 5.15 -3.15
N ILE A 414 -11.23 4.33 -4.19
CA ILE A 414 -11.47 4.79 -5.57
C ILE A 414 -12.79 5.57 -5.67
N ASP A 415 -13.85 5.09 -5.01
CA ASP A 415 -15.15 5.79 -4.93
C ASP A 415 -15.01 7.19 -4.29
N TRP A 416 -14.26 7.29 -3.20
CA TRP A 416 -13.93 8.59 -2.59
C TRP A 416 -13.18 9.51 -3.55
N ILE A 417 -12.15 9.01 -4.24
CA ILE A 417 -11.38 9.80 -5.22
C ILE A 417 -12.29 10.34 -6.32
N PHE A 418 -13.13 9.47 -6.89
CA PHE A 418 -14.08 9.85 -7.93
C PHE A 418 -15.02 10.96 -7.46
N ARG A 419 -15.62 10.79 -6.27
CA ARG A 419 -16.53 11.80 -5.70
C ARG A 419 -15.83 13.12 -5.37
N MET A 420 -14.56 13.07 -4.96
CA MET A 420 -13.73 14.27 -4.74
C MET A 420 -13.35 14.99 -6.05
N GLY A 421 -13.45 14.34 -7.20
CA GLY A 421 -13.11 14.90 -8.52
C GLY A 421 -11.79 14.41 -9.12
N GLY A 422 -11.06 13.56 -8.39
CA GLY A 422 -9.85 12.91 -8.89
C GLY A 422 -10.17 11.88 -9.97
N LYS A 423 -9.11 11.35 -10.60
CA LYS A 423 -9.22 10.31 -11.63
C LYS A 423 -8.48 9.06 -11.23
N PHE A 424 -8.89 7.91 -11.75
CA PHE A 424 -8.19 6.67 -11.53
C PHE A 424 -7.91 5.89 -12.82
N LEU A 425 -6.77 5.20 -12.83
CA LEU A 425 -6.40 4.16 -13.77
C LEU A 425 -6.23 2.87 -12.98
N LEU A 426 -7.13 1.92 -13.21
CA LEU A 426 -7.00 0.56 -12.68
C LEU A 426 -6.41 -0.31 -13.78
N MET A 427 -5.30 -0.98 -13.53
CA MET A 427 -4.68 -1.85 -14.54
C MET A 427 -4.31 -3.21 -13.99
N SER A 428 -4.55 -4.24 -14.81
CA SER A 428 -4.27 -5.62 -14.47
C SER A 428 -4.05 -6.46 -15.73
N ALA A 429 -3.36 -7.59 -15.58
CA ALA A 429 -3.39 -8.62 -16.62
C ALA A 429 -4.74 -9.34 -16.67
N THR A 430 -5.40 -9.45 -15.52
CA THR A 430 -6.63 -10.23 -15.35
C THR A 430 -7.53 -9.55 -14.33
N MET A 431 -8.48 -8.75 -14.81
CA MET A 431 -9.37 -7.99 -13.93
C MET A 431 -10.46 -8.89 -13.34
N PRO A 432 -10.61 -9.00 -12.01
CA PRO A 432 -11.71 -9.75 -11.43
C PRO A 432 -13.05 -9.11 -11.74
N ASN A 433 -14.05 -9.90 -12.13
CA ASN A 433 -15.36 -9.36 -12.53
C ASN A 433 -16.09 -8.63 -11.38
N PHE A 434 -15.99 -9.13 -10.15
CA PHE A 434 -16.58 -8.48 -8.97
C PHE A 434 -16.04 -7.07 -8.73
N VAL A 435 -14.79 -6.79 -9.11
CA VAL A 435 -14.19 -5.45 -9.06
C VAL A 435 -14.84 -4.54 -10.11
N LEU A 436 -14.95 -5.01 -11.35
CA LEU A 436 -15.60 -4.27 -12.45
C LEU A 436 -17.05 -3.92 -12.09
N ASP A 437 -17.79 -4.89 -11.58
CA ASP A 437 -19.19 -4.71 -11.18
C ASP A 437 -19.34 -3.71 -10.04
N GLU A 438 -18.47 -3.77 -9.03
CA GLU A 438 -18.55 -2.83 -7.91
C GLU A 438 -18.14 -1.41 -8.32
N ILE A 439 -17.14 -1.25 -9.18
CA ILE A 439 -16.81 0.06 -9.75
C ILE A 439 -18.01 0.59 -10.54
N ARG A 440 -18.57 -0.20 -11.46
CA ARG A 440 -19.73 0.18 -12.28
C ARG A 440 -20.95 0.55 -11.42
N LYS A 441 -21.20 -0.13 -10.31
CA LYS A 441 -22.28 0.22 -9.37
C LYS A 441 -22.08 1.59 -8.72
N ARG A 442 -20.84 1.96 -8.40
CA ARG A 442 -20.52 3.20 -7.66
C ARG A 442 -20.42 4.42 -8.57
N ILE A 443 -19.79 4.26 -9.73
CA ILE A 443 -19.50 5.39 -10.63
C ILE A 443 -20.29 5.34 -11.95
N GLY A 444 -21.12 4.32 -12.17
CA GLY A 444 -21.83 4.12 -13.44
C GLY A 444 -20.86 3.88 -14.60
N ASN A 445 -21.19 4.43 -15.78
CA ASN A 445 -20.36 4.35 -16.98
C ASN A 445 -19.30 5.48 -17.06
N ASN A 446 -18.92 6.09 -15.93
CA ASN A 446 -17.91 7.17 -15.88
C ASN A 446 -16.47 6.63 -15.95
N PHE A 447 -16.22 5.58 -16.73
CA PHE A 447 -14.90 5.05 -17.01
C PHE A 447 -14.85 4.43 -18.42
N GLU A 448 -13.65 4.31 -18.97
CA GLU A 448 -13.38 3.62 -20.24
C GLU A 448 -12.70 2.28 -19.97
N LEU A 449 -13.23 1.19 -20.53
CA LEU A 449 -12.62 -0.13 -20.47
C LEU A 449 -11.79 -0.35 -21.73
N ILE A 450 -10.49 -0.58 -21.56
CA ILE A 450 -9.55 -0.92 -22.64
C ILE A 450 -9.08 -2.35 -22.39
N ASN A 451 -9.49 -3.28 -23.25
CA ASN A 451 -9.12 -4.69 -23.14
C ASN A 451 -8.28 -5.15 -24.34
N ILE A 452 -6.96 -5.19 -24.16
CA ILE A 452 -6.02 -5.55 -25.21
C ILE A 452 -6.17 -7.03 -25.62
N TYR A 453 -6.60 -7.91 -24.71
CA TYR A 453 -6.85 -9.32 -25.04
C TYR A 453 -7.98 -9.50 -26.03
N GLU A 454 -9.06 -8.72 -25.89
CA GLU A 454 -10.20 -8.76 -26.82
C GLU A 454 -9.83 -8.12 -28.16
N GLU A 455 -9.15 -6.98 -28.15
CA GLU A 455 -8.75 -6.29 -29.38
C GLU A 455 -7.79 -7.10 -30.26
N LYS A 456 -6.87 -7.86 -29.63
CA LYS A 456 -5.88 -8.69 -30.32
C LYS A 456 -6.13 -10.19 -30.11
N GLN A 457 -7.39 -10.59 -29.95
CA GLN A 457 -7.80 -11.97 -29.64
C GLN A 457 -7.18 -13.00 -30.58
N GLU A 458 -7.26 -12.78 -31.89
CA GLU A 458 -6.74 -13.73 -32.89
C GLU A 458 -5.22 -13.91 -32.82
N ASN A 459 -4.48 -12.86 -32.46
CA ASN A 459 -3.03 -12.96 -32.26
C ASN A 459 -2.71 -13.76 -30.99
N PHE A 460 -3.42 -13.50 -29.88
CA PHE A 460 -3.15 -14.17 -28.61
C PHE A 460 -3.56 -15.64 -28.58
N LYS A 461 -4.55 -16.05 -29.40
CA LYS A 461 -4.91 -17.46 -29.59
C LYS A 461 -3.79 -18.28 -30.25
N LYS A 462 -2.94 -17.64 -31.06
CA LYS A 462 -1.86 -18.30 -31.84
C LYS A 462 -0.54 -18.43 -31.08
N ILE A 463 -0.41 -17.85 -29.89
CA ILE A 463 0.85 -17.82 -29.13
C ILE A 463 0.80 -18.85 -28.00
N PHE A 464 1.57 -19.93 -28.13
CA PHE A 464 1.67 -21.01 -27.14
C PHE A 464 3.07 -21.05 -26.53
N LYS A 465 3.22 -20.46 -25.34
CA LYS A 465 4.51 -20.43 -24.61
C LYS A 465 4.63 -21.48 -23.53
N HIS A 466 3.49 -21.91 -23.00
CA HIS A 466 3.45 -22.72 -21.80
C HIS A 466 2.64 -23.98 -22.04
N LYS A 467 3.30 -25.11 -21.78
CA LYS A 467 2.68 -26.41 -21.67
C LYS A 467 2.76 -26.84 -20.22
N ILE A 468 1.60 -27.04 -19.61
CA ILE A 468 1.45 -27.39 -18.20
C ILE A 468 1.47 -28.91 -18.05
N LYS A 469 2.10 -29.39 -16.99
CA LYS A 469 1.93 -30.73 -16.44
C LYS A 469 1.46 -30.63 -14.98
N ILE A 470 0.38 -31.30 -14.65
CA ILE A 470 -0.13 -31.40 -13.27
C ILE A 470 0.29 -32.75 -12.70
N ASP A 471 0.98 -32.74 -11.56
CA ASP A 471 1.37 -33.94 -10.82
C ASP A 471 0.66 -33.99 -9.45
N ILE A 472 0.20 -35.18 -9.05
CA ILE A 472 -0.40 -35.40 -7.73
C ILE A 472 0.64 -36.04 -6.81
N ILE A 473 0.97 -35.32 -5.74
CA ILE A 473 1.94 -35.78 -4.76
C ILE A 473 1.21 -36.51 -3.64
N ASN A 474 1.49 -37.80 -3.50
CA ASN A 474 1.04 -38.59 -2.36
C ASN A 474 1.87 -38.22 -1.12
N ASN A 475 1.25 -37.54 -0.16
CA ASN A 475 1.85 -37.12 1.10
C ASN A 475 1.03 -37.60 2.30
N GLU A 476 1.69 -37.80 3.45
CA GLU A 476 1.01 -38.04 4.72
C GLU A 476 0.21 -36.80 5.14
N GLU A 477 -0.89 -37.01 5.88
CA GLU A 477 -1.59 -35.92 6.56
C GLU A 477 -0.58 -35.16 7.44
N ASP A 478 -0.59 -33.82 7.38
CA ASP A 478 0.29 -32.89 8.10
C ASP A 478 1.72 -32.64 7.56
N LYS A 479 2.16 -33.31 6.49
CA LYS A 479 3.51 -33.06 5.91
C LYS A 479 3.48 -32.85 4.38
N PRO A 480 3.30 -31.61 3.89
CA PRO A 480 3.35 -31.32 2.46
C PRO A 480 4.82 -31.28 1.97
N VAL A 481 5.51 -32.41 1.98
CA VAL A 481 6.93 -32.51 1.62
C VAL A 481 7.07 -33.10 0.21
N LEU A 482 7.91 -32.50 -0.63
CA LEU A 482 8.23 -33.07 -1.94
C LEU A 482 8.98 -34.40 -1.81
N THR A 483 8.59 -35.36 -2.64
CA THR A 483 9.28 -36.65 -2.79
C THR A 483 10.64 -36.47 -3.46
N ASP A 484 11.52 -37.43 -3.23
CA ASP A 484 12.87 -37.43 -3.81
C ASP A 484 12.88 -37.45 -5.33
N ASP A 485 11.89 -38.09 -5.95
CA ASP A 485 11.73 -38.12 -7.41
C ASP A 485 11.48 -36.72 -7.97
N LYS A 486 10.68 -35.90 -7.28
CA LYS A 486 10.41 -34.51 -7.69
C LYS A 486 11.62 -33.59 -7.50
N ILE A 487 12.42 -33.81 -6.46
CA ILE A 487 13.71 -33.12 -6.30
C ILE A 487 14.65 -33.48 -7.46
N ASN A 488 14.71 -34.75 -7.84
CA ASN A 488 15.53 -35.21 -8.98
C ASN A 488 15.05 -34.64 -10.32
N GLU A 489 13.73 -34.47 -10.52
CA GLU A 489 13.15 -33.85 -11.72
C GLU A 489 13.64 -32.40 -11.91
N ILE A 490 13.68 -31.61 -10.83
CA ILE A 490 14.21 -30.24 -10.81
C ILE A 490 15.71 -30.23 -11.18
N LEU A 491 16.50 -31.09 -10.54
CA LEU A 491 17.95 -31.19 -10.78
C LEU A 491 18.25 -31.60 -12.22
N ASN A 492 17.50 -32.55 -12.78
CA ASN A 492 17.68 -33.01 -14.16
C ASN A 492 17.34 -31.92 -15.17
N SER A 493 16.29 -31.12 -14.93
CA SER A 493 16.00 -29.95 -15.75
C SER A 493 17.16 -28.96 -15.75
N ALA A 494 17.73 -28.63 -14.59
CA ALA A 494 18.88 -27.73 -14.54
C ALA A 494 20.13 -28.32 -15.22
N LYS A 495 20.41 -29.62 -15.03
CA LYS A 495 21.52 -30.32 -15.70
C LYS A 495 21.42 -30.31 -17.23
N SER A 496 20.22 -30.13 -17.79
CA SER A 496 20.02 -29.92 -19.22
C SER A 496 20.36 -28.50 -19.72
N GLY A 497 20.98 -27.65 -18.89
CA GLY A 497 21.37 -26.29 -19.23
C GLY A 497 20.24 -25.25 -19.12
N LYS A 498 19.11 -25.64 -18.52
CA LYS A 498 17.93 -24.79 -18.34
C LYS A 498 18.04 -23.92 -17.08
N ARG A 499 17.50 -22.71 -17.14
CA ARG A 499 17.18 -21.88 -15.97
C ARG A 499 15.87 -22.38 -15.36
N VAL A 500 15.92 -22.90 -14.15
CA VAL A 500 14.79 -23.50 -13.45
C VAL A 500 14.29 -22.59 -12.34
N LEU A 501 13.00 -22.34 -12.33
CA LEU A 501 12.29 -21.60 -11.30
C LEU A 501 11.47 -22.56 -10.45
N VAL A 502 11.59 -22.50 -9.13
CA VAL A 502 10.83 -23.32 -8.20
C VAL A 502 10.08 -22.40 -7.23
N ILE A 503 8.75 -22.35 -7.30
CA ILE A 503 7.92 -21.43 -6.50
C ILE A 503 7.03 -22.22 -5.54
N LEU A 504 7.26 -22.02 -4.25
CA LEU A 504 6.57 -22.69 -3.15
C LEU A 504 5.68 -21.68 -2.43
N ASN A 505 4.56 -22.13 -1.87
CA ASN A 505 3.60 -21.20 -1.26
C ASN A 505 4.01 -20.74 0.15
N THR A 506 4.89 -21.49 0.82
CA THR A 506 5.37 -21.16 2.18
C THR A 506 6.89 -21.06 2.25
N VAL A 507 7.38 -20.17 3.12
CA VAL A 507 8.82 -19.99 3.36
C VAL A 507 9.47 -21.28 3.87
N LYS A 508 8.78 -21.99 4.77
CA LYS A 508 9.27 -23.26 5.33
C LYS A 508 9.49 -24.31 4.24
N GLN A 509 8.56 -24.43 3.30
CA GLN A 509 8.73 -25.36 2.19
C GLN A 509 9.84 -24.94 1.23
N ALA A 510 9.97 -23.64 0.94
CA ALA A 510 11.07 -23.13 0.11
C ALA A 510 12.44 -23.44 0.73
N GLN A 511 12.60 -23.26 2.05
CA GLN A 511 13.82 -23.62 2.79
C GLN A 511 14.11 -25.12 2.71
N ASN A 512 13.11 -25.97 2.97
CA ASN A 512 13.25 -27.43 2.90
C ASN A 512 13.66 -27.92 1.50
N VAL A 513 13.02 -27.40 0.44
CA VAL A 513 13.32 -27.78 -0.94
C VAL A 513 14.71 -27.31 -1.34
N PHE A 514 15.10 -26.10 -0.95
CA PHE A 514 16.44 -25.57 -1.20
C PHE A 514 17.53 -26.42 -0.53
N GLU A 515 17.33 -26.83 0.73
CA GLU A 515 18.26 -27.71 1.44
C GLU A 515 18.44 -29.05 0.72
N LYS A 516 17.34 -29.75 0.42
CA LYS A 516 17.37 -31.03 -0.31
C LYS A 516 18.04 -30.92 -1.69
N LEU A 517 17.82 -29.82 -2.40
CA LEU A 517 18.48 -29.56 -3.68
C LEU A 517 19.99 -29.39 -3.50
N LYS A 518 20.44 -28.65 -2.47
CA LYS A 518 21.88 -28.47 -2.18
C LYS A 518 22.56 -29.75 -1.72
N GLU A 519 21.85 -30.65 -1.04
CA GLU A 519 22.36 -31.96 -0.61
C GLU A 519 22.58 -32.89 -1.80
N LYS A 520 21.65 -32.89 -2.77
CA LYS A 520 21.65 -33.83 -3.90
C LYS A 520 22.32 -33.30 -5.18
N ALA A 521 22.55 -32.00 -5.29
CA ALA A 521 23.23 -31.41 -6.43
C ALA A 521 24.71 -31.80 -6.48
N ASP A 522 25.24 -31.96 -7.69
CA ASP A 522 26.68 -32.06 -7.91
C ASP A 522 27.39 -30.72 -7.64
N ASN A 523 28.71 -30.73 -7.47
CA ASN A 523 29.49 -29.55 -7.10
C ASN A 523 29.32 -28.37 -8.07
N ASN A 524 29.08 -28.65 -9.37
CA ASN A 524 28.89 -27.62 -10.39
C ASN A 524 27.55 -26.91 -10.21
N LEU A 525 26.46 -27.66 -10.07
CA LEU A 525 25.13 -27.09 -9.91
C LEU A 525 24.91 -26.52 -8.50
N LYS A 526 25.55 -27.09 -7.47
CA LYS A 526 25.36 -26.70 -6.07
C LYS A 526 25.58 -25.20 -5.83
N ASN A 527 26.55 -24.57 -6.51
CA ASN A 527 26.82 -23.13 -6.40
C ASN A 527 25.87 -22.25 -7.24
N LYS A 528 25.00 -22.87 -8.04
CA LYS A 528 24.03 -22.23 -8.95
C LYS A 528 22.58 -22.48 -8.51
N ILE A 529 22.39 -22.81 -7.24
CA ILE A 529 21.09 -22.92 -6.57
C ILE A 529 20.95 -21.73 -5.61
N PHE A 530 19.90 -20.95 -5.81
CA PHE A 530 19.61 -19.71 -5.08
C PHE A 530 18.28 -19.82 -4.34
N LEU A 531 18.14 -19.09 -3.24
CA LEU A 531 16.92 -19.00 -2.43
C LEU A 531 16.52 -17.54 -2.23
N LEU A 532 15.23 -17.22 -2.41
CA LEU A 532 14.68 -15.90 -2.12
C LEU A 532 13.28 -15.98 -1.50
N HIS A 533 13.07 -15.25 -0.40
CA HIS A 533 11.77 -15.10 0.27
C HIS A 533 11.75 -13.87 1.19
N SER A 534 10.60 -13.58 1.83
CA SER A 534 10.43 -12.41 2.68
C SER A 534 11.21 -12.43 4.00
N ARG A 535 11.54 -13.62 4.54
CA ARG A 535 12.25 -13.80 5.83
C ARG A 535 13.78 -13.62 5.79
N PHE A 536 14.28 -12.76 4.91
CA PHE A 536 15.67 -12.28 4.95
C PHE A 536 15.69 -10.88 5.58
N THR A 537 16.83 -10.49 6.17
CA THR A 537 17.05 -9.10 6.56
C THR A 537 17.04 -8.22 5.31
N LEU A 538 16.77 -6.92 5.47
CA LEU A 538 16.67 -6.00 4.34
C LEU A 538 17.97 -6.00 3.50
N GLU A 539 19.13 -6.00 4.16
CA GLU A 539 20.44 -6.03 3.51
C GLU A 539 20.68 -7.34 2.74
N ASP A 540 20.44 -8.50 3.36
CA ASP A 540 20.67 -9.79 2.70
C ASP A 540 19.69 -10.03 1.55
N ARG A 541 18.42 -9.63 1.73
CA ARG A 541 17.40 -9.72 0.70
C ARG A 541 17.82 -8.90 -0.51
N ARG A 542 18.25 -7.66 -0.31
CA ARG A 542 18.73 -6.77 -1.38
C ARG A 542 19.94 -7.36 -2.10
N LYS A 543 20.94 -7.83 -1.37
CA LYS A 543 22.12 -8.51 -1.96
C LYS A 543 21.70 -9.69 -2.84
N LYS A 544 20.79 -10.53 -2.36
CA LYS A 544 20.27 -11.66 -3.15
C LYS A 544 19.49 -11.20 -4.37
N GLU A 545 18.60 -10.23 -4.24
CA GLU A 545 17.79 -9.70 -5.36
C GLU A 545 18.68 -9.06 -6.44
N THR A 546 19.44 -8.02 -6.10
CA THR A 546 20.16 -7.19 -7.08
C THR A 546 21.53 -7.75 -7.46
N GLU A 547 22.29 -8.26 -6.50
CA GLU A 547 23.69 -8.65 -6.76
C GLU A 547 23.83 -10.07 -7.29
N LEU A 548 22.87 -10.95 -6.99
CA LEU A 548 22.85 -12.34 -7.46
C LEU A 548 21.74 -12.59 -8.48
N ILE A 549 20.47 -12.50 -8.09
CA ILE A 549 19.36 -13.06 -8.87
C ILE A 549 19.10 -12.29 -10.16
N GLU A 550 19.05 -10.95 -10.12
CA GLU A 550 18.86 -10.13 -11.33
C GLU A 550 19.99 -10.32 -12.35
N LYS A 551 21.20 -10.66 -11.90
CA LYS A 551 22.33 -10.96 -12.79
C LYS A 551 22.23 -12.38 -13.36
N GLU A 552 22.03 -13.38 -12.51
CA GLU A 552 22.04 -14.79 -12.89
C GLU A 552 20.80 -15.19 -13.71
N PHE A 553 19.66 -14.55 -13.50
CA PHE A 553 18.39 -14.80 -14.19
C PHE A 553 17.92 -13.62 -15.04
N LYS A 554 18.86 -12.77 -15.50
CA LYS A 554 18.57 -11.57 -16.29
C LYS A 554 17.62 -11.83 -17.45
N ASN A 555 16.63 -10.95 -17.62
CA ASN A 555 15.73 -10.92 -18.77
C ASN A 555 16.16 -9.84 -19.80
N PRO A 556 16.32 -10.17 -21.10
CA PRO A 556 16.20 -11.51 -21.69
C PRO A 556 17.40 -12.42 -21.38
N LYS A 557 17.17 -13.74 -21.35
CA LYS A 557 18.26 -14.74 -21.32
C LYS A 557 19.21 -14.53 -22.52
N PRO A 558 20.53 -14.43 -22.31
CA PRO A 558 21.51 -14.37 -23.40
C PRO A 558 21.43 -15.60 -24.31
N LYS A 559 21.59 -15.42 -25.63
CA LYS A 559 21.46 -16.51 -26.61
C LYS A 559 22.46 -17.64 -26.41
N ASP A 560 23.68 -17.31 -25.97
CA ASP A 560 24.78 -18.26 -25.81
C ASP A 560 24.80 -18.92 -24.42
N GLU A 561 23.85 -18.61 -23.54
CA GLU A 561 23.80 -19.18 -22.19
C GLU A 561 23.15 -20.56 -22.20
N ASN A 562 23.95 -21.57 -21.87
CA ASN A 562 23.49 -22.95 -21.65
C ASN A 562 23.89 -23.49 -20.25
N GLU A 563 23.97 -22.58 -19.27
CA GLU A 563 24.35 -22.92 -17.89
C GLU A 563 23.10 -23.25 -17.06
N GLY A 564 23.09 -24.43 -16.43
CA GLY A 564 22.03 -24.88 -15.54
C GLY A 564 22.01 -24.12 -14.21
N LYS A 565 20.87 -23.54 -13.84
CA LYS A 565 20.70 -22.78 -12.60
C LYS A 565 19.31 -22.99 -12.02
N ILE A 566 19.18 -22.93 -10.69
CA ILE A 566 17.91 -23.10 -9.98
C ILE A 566 17.66 -21.91 -9.06
N LEU A 567 16.51 -21.27 -9.19
CA LEU A 567 16.02 -20.28 -8.22
C LEU A 567 14.82 -20.85 -7.47
N VAL A 568 15.01 -21.14 -6.18
CA VAL A 568 13.94 -21.49 -5.25
C VAL A 568 13.38 -20.21 -4.64
N SER A 569 12.06 -20.03 -4.68
CA SER A 569 11.44 -18.83 -4.15
C SER A 569 10.01 -19.06 -3.66
N THR A 570 9.43 -17.98 -3.14
CA THR A 570 8.03 -17.84 -2.76
C THR A 570 7.36 -16.83 -3.70
N GLN A 571 6.18 -16.32 -3.35
CA GLN A 571 5.43 -15.33 -4.13
C GLN A 571 6.18 -14.02 -4.37
N VAL A 572 7.28 -13.77 -3.65
CA VAL A 572 8.06 -12.53 -3.76
C VAL A 572 8.54 -12.22 -5.18
N ILE A 573 8.72 -13.22 -6.04
CA ILE A 573 9.16 -13.02 -7.43
C ILE A 573 8.01 -12.75 -8.42
N GLU A 574 6.75 -12.88 -7.99
CA GLU A 574 5.59 -12.75 -8.86
C GLU A 574 5.43 -11.33 -9.39
N ALA A 575 5.78 -10.29 -8.62
CA ALA A 575 5.62 -8.90 -9.04
C ALA A 575 6.93 -8.09 -9.12
N SER A 576 8.06 -8.58 -8.60
CA SER A 576 9.18 -7.69 -8.29
C SER A 576 10.55 -8.04 -8.85
N LEU A 577 10.70 -8.96 -9.80
CA LEU A 577 11.99 -9.22 -10.44
C LEU A 577 11.84 -9.35 -11.95
N ASN A 578 12.67 -8.63 -12.72
CA ASN A 578 12.74 -8.77 -14.17
C ASN A 578 13.59 -9.99 -14.56
N ILE A 579 13.12 -11.18 -14.18
CA ILE A 579 13.78 -12.45 -14.44
C ILE A 579 13.16 -13.22 -15.61
N ASP A 580 13.95 -14.10 -16.19
CA ASP A 580 13.57 -14.98 -17.30
C ASP A 580 14.10 -16.40 -17.07
N ALA A 581 13.17 -17.35 -16.99
CA ALA A 581 13.42 -18.77 -16.77
C ALA A 581 12.93 -19.62 -17.96
N ASP A 582 13.43 -20.85 -18.05
CA ASP A 582 13.05 -21.81 -19.10
C ASP A 582 11.94 -22.77 -18.62
N VAL A 583 11.98 -23.15 -17.33
CA VAL A 583 11.04 -24.10 -16.71
C VAL A 583 10.60 -23.58 -15.35
N LEU A 584 9.32 -23.76 -15.03
CA LEU A 584 8.73 -23.49 -13.72
C LEU A 584 8.26 -24.79 -13.09
N PHE A 585 8.64 -25.01 -11.83
CA PHE A 585 8.03 -25.96 -10.92
C PHE A 585 7.33 -25.18 -9.82
N THR A 586 6.06 -25.48 -9.53
CA THR A 586 5.32 -24.71 -8.54
C THR A 586 4.24 -25.52 -7.85
N GLU A 587 3.96 -25.20 -6.59
CA GLU A 587 2.73 -25.65 -5.94
C GLU A 587 1.50 -25.00 -6.57
N ILE A 588 0.36 -25.68 -6.51
CA ILE A 588 -0.92 -25.09 -6.90
C ILE A 588 -1.19 -23.79 -6.14
N CYS A 589 -1.66 -22.79 -6.85
CA CYS A 589 -2.10 -21.49 -6.35
C CYS A 589 -3.34 -21.05 -7.15
N PRO A 590 -4.00 -19.94 -6.74
CA PRO A 590 -5.06 -19.34 -7.53
C PRO A 590 -4.62 -19.06 -8.97
N LEU A 591 -5.54 -19.19 -9.93
CA LEU A 591 -5.23 -19.13 -11.37
C LEU A 591 -4.52 -17.83 -11.78
N ASP A 592 -4.91 -16.69 -11.22
CA ASP A 592 -4.27 -15.41 -11.48
C ASP A 592 -2.80 -15.36 -11.02
N ALA A 593 -2.52 -15.82 -9.79
CA ALA A 593 -1.16 -15.98 -9.30
C ALA A 593 -0.36 -16.98 -10.16
N LEU A 594 -0.97 -18.09 -10.58
CA LEU A 594 -0.33 -19.07 -11.46
C LEU A 594 0.08 -18.43 -12.79
N ILE A 595 -0.80 -17.65 -13.43
CA ILE A 595 -0.47 -16.94 -14.68
C ILE A 595 0.65 -15.92 -14.46
N GLN A 596 0.69 -15.22 -13.31
CA GLN A 596 1.80 -14.33 -12.97
C GLN A 596 3.14 -15.08 -12.82
N ARG A 597 3.14 -16.26 -12.17
CA ARG A 597 4.31 -17.15 -12.09
C ARG A 597 4.78 -17.59 -13.49
N MET A 598 3.84 -18.00 -14.35
CA MET A 598 4.13 -18.37 -15.74
C MET A 598 4.69 -17.20 -16.56
N GLY A 599 4.31 -15.96 -16.24
CA GLY A 599 4.86 -14.74 -16.85
C GLY A 599 6.36 -14.48 -16.61
N ARG A 600 7.03 -15.33 -15.81
CA ARG A 600 8.48 -15.36 -15.61
C ARG A 600 9.19 -16.44 -16.45
N VAL A 601 8.43 -17.28 -17.15
CA VAL A 601 8.93 -18.36 -18.02
C VAL A 601 8.82 -17.94 -19.49
N LEU A 602 9.93 -17.99 -20.22
CA LEU A 602 10.05 -17.53 -21.60
C LEU A 602 9.61 -16.06 -21.78
N ARG A 603 9.92 -15.22 -20.78
CA ARG A 603 9.52 -13.81 -20.74
C ARG A 603 10.14 -12.99 -21.88
N ARG A 604 11.35 -13.36 -22.29
CA ARG A 604 12.11 -12.78 -23.42
C ARG A 604 11.34 -12.68 -24.74
N TYR A 605 10.30 -13.51 -24.94
CA TYR A 605 9.54 -13.50 -26.19
C TYR A 605 8.94 -12.13 -26.54
N PHE A 606 8.46 -11.39 -25.54
CA PHE A 606 7.89 -10.06 -25.77
C PHE A 606 8.95 -8.98 -26.10
N TYR A 607 10.25 -9.30 -25.95
CA TYR A 607 11.35 -8.39 -26.25
C TYR A 607 12.01 -8.69 -27.61
N SER A 608 11.85 -9.90 -28.14
CA SER A 608 12.58 -10.36 -29.33
C SER A 608 11.86 -10.09 -30.66
N ASP A 609 10.56 -9.84 -30.65
CA ASP A 609 9.76 -9.54 -31.84
C ASP A 609 9.13 -8.15 -31.70
N ASN A 610 9.35 -7.26 -32.68
CA ASN A 610 8.54 -6.03 -32.84
C ASN A 610 7.07 -6.48 -32.92
N SER A 611 6.36 -6.36 -31.79
CA SER A 611 5.13 -7.10 -31.45
C SER A 611 3.85 -6.64 -32.18
N GLU A 612 4.02 -6.15 -33.40
CA GLU A 612 2.96 -5.62 -34.26
C GLU A 612 2.83 -6.32 -35.61
N GLN A 613 3.66 -7.33 -35.89
CA GLN A 613 3.39 -8.17 -37.06
C GLN A 613 2.20 -9.09 -36.77
N GLU A 614 1.21 -9.11 -37.67
CA GLU A 614 0.14 -10.12 -37.67
C GLU A 614 0.79 -11.50 -37.61
N ILE A 615 0.40 -12.28 -36.59
CA ILE A 615 0.90 -13.63 -36.42
C ILE A 615 0.10 -14.50 -37.38
N ASN A 616 0.70 -14.79 -38.54
CA ASN A 616 0.03 -15.56 -39.58
C ASN A 616 -0.15 -17.04 -39.22
N GLU A 617 0.77 -17.61 -38.43
CA GLU A 617 0.80 -19.03 -38.06
C GLU A 617 0.87 -19.27 -36.55
N GLU A 618 0.38 -20.41 -36.06
CA GLU A 618 0.54 -20.81 -34.66
C GLU A 618 2.02 -20.94 -34.27
N LYS A 619 2.42 -20.28 -33.19
CA LYS A 619 3.80 -20.30 -32.70
C LYS A 619 3.86 -21.05 -31.36
N ARG A 620 4.35 -22.28 -31.40
CA ARG A 620 4.60 -23.14 -30.23
C ARG A 620 6.08 -23.04 -29.85
N LEU A 621 6.37 -22.50 -28.66
CA LEU A 621 7.75 -22.29 -28.20
C LEU A 621 8.35 -23.51 -27.49
N THR A 622 7.53 -24.47 -27.09
CA THR A 622 7.96 -25.71 -26.45
C THR A 622 7.10 -26.88 -26.90
N SER A 623 7.71 -28.05 -27.06
CA SER A 623 7.02 -29.33 -27.28
C SER A 623 6.85 -30.12 -25.97
N GLU A 624 7.71 -29.88 -24.99
CA GLU A 624 7.69 -30.51 -23.67
C GLU A 624 7.03 -29.60 -22.64
N PRO A 625 6.45 -30.16 -21.56
CA PRO A 625 6.01 -29.36 -20.42
C PRO A 625 7.14 -28.50 -19.87
N ASN A 626 6.87 -27.22 -19.70
CA ASN A 626 7.78 -26.25 -19.11
C ASN A 626 7.17 -25.57 -17.87
N VAL A 627 5.95 -25.94 -17.49
CA VAL A 627 5.28 -25.52 -16.27
C VAL A 627 4.77 -26.76 -15.56
N HIS A 628 5.34 -27.10 -14.42
CA HIS A 628 4.99 -28.25 -13.61
C HIS A 628 4.26 -27.77 -12.36
N ILE A 629 3.03 -28.24 -12.15
CA ILE A 629 2.18 -27.86 -11.03
C ILE A 629 2.02 -29.05 -10.11
N TRP A 630 2.36 -28.86 -8.84
CA TRP A 630 2.23 -29.87 -7.80
C TRP A 630 0.97 -29.65 -6.98
N ILE A 631 0.20 -30.73 -6.81
CA ILE A 631 -0.96 -30.77 -5.92
C ILE A 631 -0.72 -31.86 -4.89
N PHE A 632 -0.62 -31.47 -3.61
CA PHE A 632 -0.56 -32.44 -2.52
C PHE A 632 -1.93 -33.07 -2.30
N LYS A 633 -1.99 -34.40 -2.29
CA LYS A 633 -3.25 -35.15 -2.10
C LYS A 633 -3.97 -34.74 -0.82
N ASN A 634 -3.20 -34.52 0.25
CA ASN A 634 -3.67 -33.99 1.52
C ASN A 634 -3.23 -32.53 1.66
N GLY A 635 -4.21 -31.62 1.76
CA GLY A 635 -3.98 -30.18 1.97
C GLY A 635 -3.84 -29.32 0.70
N LEU A 636 -3.72 -29.93 -0.49
CA LEU A 636 -3.53 -29.28 -1.82
C LEU A 636 -2.19 -28.56 -2.00
N GLU A 637 -1.76 -27.77 -1.01
CA GLU A 637 -0.55 -26.95 -1.02
C GLU A 637 0.08 -26.84 0.38
N SER A 638 1.29 -26.31 0.49
CA SER A 638 2.06 -26.31 1.74
C SER A 638 1.49 -25.42 2.86
N GLY A 639 0.71 -24.41 2.52
CA GLY A 639 -0.03 -23.55 3.44
C GLY A 639 -1.31 -24.16 4.01
N ASN A 640 -1.81 -25.26 3.42
CA ASN A 640 -3.03 -25.98 3.80
C ASN A 640 -4.22 -25.05 4.12
N GLY A 641 -4.52 -24.10 3.23
CA GLY A 641 -5.67 -23.21 3.38
C GLY A 641 -5.37 -21.89 4.12
N LYS A 642 -4.15 -21.72 4.65
CA LYS A 642 -3.74 -20.48 5.35
C LYS A 642 -3.16 -19.43 4.42
N VAL A 643 -2.58 -19.85 3.30
CA VAL A 643 -2.00 -18.93 2.30
C VAL A 643 -3.06 -18.59 1.25
N TYR A 644 -3.76 -19.60 0.74
CA TYR A 644 -4.88 -19.44 -0.20
C TYR A 644 -6.06 -20.26 0.29
N SER A 645 -7.30 -19.76 0.12
CA SER A 645 -8.48 -20.53 0.48
C SER A 645 -8.61 -21.78 -0.38
N LYS A 646 -9.18 -22.85 0.19
CA LYS A 646 -9.40 -24.11 -0.55
C LYS A 646 -10.35 -23.92 -1.72
N GLU A 647 -11.31 -23.00 -1.60
CA GLU A 647 -12.19 -22.60 -2.70
C GLU A 647 -11.38 -22.16 -3.93
N LEU A 648 -10.48 -21.18 -3.78
CA LEU A 648 -9.69 -20.66 -4.90
C LEU A 648 -8.84 -21.76 -5.54
N LEU A 649 -8.19 -22.61 -4.74
CA LEU A 649 -7.34 -23.69 -5.25
C LEU A 649 -8.15 -24.73 -6.03
N LYS A 650 -9.29 -25.16 -5.50
CA LYS A 650 -10.12 -26.18 -6.14
C LYS A 650 -10.76 -25.69 -7.43
N PHE A 651 -11.26 -24.46 -7.45
CA PHE A 651 -11.77 -23.86 -8.68
C PHE A 651 -10.66 -23.64 -9.71
N SER A 652 -9.44 -23.32 -9.27
CA SER A 652 -8.28 -23.22 -10.16
C SER A 652 -7.97 -24.55 -10.85
N ILE A 653 -7.93 -25.65 -10.09
CA ILE A 653 -7.71 -27.00 -10.64
C ILE A 653 -8.87 -27.40 -11.56
N ALA A 654 -10.12 -27.16 -11.16
CA ALA A 654 -11.30 -27.50 -11.94
C ALA A 654 -11.30 -26.82 -13.32
N TRP A 655 -10.88 -25.56 -13.39
CA TRP A 655 -10.75 -24.81 -14.65
C TRP A 655 -9.61 -25.31 -15.55
N LEU A 656 -8.47 -25.71 -14.96
CA LEU A 656 -7.40 -26.36 -15.72
C LEU A 656 -7.88 -27.69 -16.32
N LEU A 657 -8.55 -28.54 -15.52
CA LEU A 657 -9.14 -29.79 -16.02
C LEU A 657 -10.24 -29.55 -17.06
N LYS A 658 -10.97 -28.43 -16.96
CA LYS A 658 -11.96 -28.04 -17.98
C LYS A 658 -11.30 -27.75 -19.32
N LYS A 659 -10.18 -27.02 -19.33
CA LYS A 659 -9.40 -26.78 -20.56
C LYS A 659 -8.90 -28.08 -21.17
N GLU A 660 -8.43 -29.01 -20.35
CA GLU A 660 -7.98 -30.32 -20.80
C GLU A 660 -9.11 -31.14 -21.42
N ASN A 661 -10.28 -31.19 -20.77
CA ASN A 661 -11.42 -31.96 -21.22
C ASN A 661 -12.05 -31.43 -22.53
N ASP A 662 -12.21 -30.11 -22.66
CA ASP A 662 -12.93 -29.49 -23.77
C ASP A 662 -12.01 -29.06 -24.93
N GLY A 663 -10.70 -28.93 -24.68
CA GLY A 663 -9.71 -28.40 -25.64
C GLY A 663 -9.81 -26.89 -25.88
N ASN A 664 -11.01 -26.31 -25.92
CA ASN A 664 -11.25 -24.87 -26.05
C ASN A 664 -12.08 -24.34 -24.88
N LEU A 665 -11.74 -23.15 -24.41
CA LEU A 665 -12.50 -22.46 -23.36
C LEU A 665 -13.43 -21.42 -23.97
N VAL A 666 -14.66 -21.41 -23.49
CA VAL A 666 -15.65 -20.37 -23.79
C VAL A 666 -15.79 -19.49 -22.57
N GLU A 667 -15.82 -18.18 -22.79
CA GLU A 667 -16.00 -17.21 -21.73
C GLU A 667 -17.43 -17.27 -21.16
N ILE A 668 -17.54 -17.16 -19.84
CA ILE A 668 -18.82 -17.07 -19.13
C ILE A 668 -19.36 -15.66 -19.27
N SER A 669 -20.67 -15.55 -19.56
CA SER A 669 -21.38 -14.27 -19.62
C SER A 669 -21.31 -13.53 -18.29
N ASP A 670 -21.07 -12.22 -18.35
CA ASP A 670 -21.02 -11.32 -17.19
C ASP A 670 -22.34 -11.33 -16.40
N GLU A 671 -23.49 -11.57 -17.05
CA GLU A 671 -24.80 -11.60 -16.39
C GLU A 671 -24.94 -12.71 -15.32
N LEU A 672 -24.19 -13.80 -15.50
CA LEU A 672 -24.18 -14.95 -14.60
C LEU A 672 -23.02 -14.91 -13.60
N ALA A 673 -22.13 -13.92 -13.71
CA ALA A 673 -20.95 -13.84 -12.87
C ALA A 673 -21.29 -13.47 -11.42
N ASN A 674 -20.57 -14.08 -10.47
CA ASN A 674 -20.61 -13.73 -9.04
C ASN A 674 -22.02 -13.65 -8.44
N LYS A 675 -22.94 -14.49 -8.91
CA LYS A 675 -24.26 -14.70 -8.31
C LYS A 675 -24.16 -15.47 -6.99
N GLU A 676 -25.25 -15.56 -6.25
CA GLU A 676 -25.30 -16.40 -5.05
C GLU A 676 -25.17 -17.89 -5.42
N ILE A 677 -24.71 -18.72 -4.49
CA ILE A 677 -24.44 -20.15 -4.70
C ILE A 677 -25.63 -20.83 -5.40
N ASP A 678 -26.86 -20.61 -4.93
CA ASP A 678 -28.06 -21.24 -5.48
C ASP A 678 -28.32 -20.85 -6.95
N GLN A 679 -28.05 -19.59 -7.29
CA GLN A 679 -28.22 -19.05 -8.64
C GLN A 679 -27.11 -19.51 -9.59
N LEU A 680 -25.90 -19.72 -9.07
CA LEU A 680 -24.73 -20.11 -9.86
C LEU A 680 -24.58 -21.64 -10.01
N ASN A 681 -25.24 -22.41 -9.14
CA ASN A 681 -25.11 -23.87 -9.06
C ASN A 681 -25.42 -24.58 -10.39
N GLU A 682 -26.44 -24.14 -11.13
CA GLU A 682 -26.73 -24.71 -12.46
C GLU A 682 -25.57 -24.49 -13.43
N LYS A 683 -24.98 -23.29 -13.43
CA LYS A 683 -23.84 -22.98 -14.30
C LYS A 683 -22.58 -23.74 -13.89
N ILE A 684 -22.30 -23.84 -12.59
CA ILE A 684 -21.19 -24.66 -12.06
C ILE A 684 -21.40 -26.12 -12.46
N ARG A 685 -22.64 -26.64 -12.38
CA ARG A 685 -22.98 -28.00 -12.81
C ARG A 685 -22.80 -28.20 -14.31
N GLU A 686 -23.19 -27.23 -15.13
CA GLU A 686 -23.00 -27.26 -16.58
C GLU A 686 -21.50 -27.29 -16.94
N VAL A 687 -20.70 -26.40 -16.33
CA VAL A 687 -19.27 -26.26 -16.61
C VAL A 687 -18.47 -27.45 -16.10
N PHE A 688 -18.74 -27.89 -14.86
CA PHE A 688 -17.93 -28.89 -14.15
C PHE A 688 -18.61 -30.25 -13.98
N GLY A 689 -19.74 -30.49 -14.64
CA GLY A 689 -20.46 -31.76 -14.56
C GLY A 689 -19.61 -32.98 -14.94
N PHE A 690 -18.61 -32.79 -15.81
CA PHE A 690 -17.67 -33.83 -16.22
C PHE A 690 -16.84 -34.40 -15.05
N LEU A 691 -16.58 -33.60 -14.01
CA LEU A 691 -15.85 -34.06 -12.81
C LEU A 691 -16.60 -35.17 -12.04
N ARG A 692 -17.92 -35.28 -12.23
CA ARG A 692 -18.74 -36.34 -11.63
C ARG A 692 -18.71 -37.65 -12.43
N ILE A 693 -18.43 -37.58 -13.73
CA ILE A 693 -18.62 -38.71 -14.67
C ILE A 693 -17.54 -39.79 -14.50
N GLU A 694 -16.34 -39.43 -14.01
CA GLU A 694 -15.28 -40.43 -13.75
C GLU A 694 -15.66 -41.49 -12.71
N GLN A 695 -16.67 -41.25 -11.87
CA GLN A 695 -17.15 -42.24 -10.90
C GLN A 695 -17.91 -43.42 -11.54
N GLN A 696 -18.41 -43.28 -12.78
CA GLN A 696 -19.22 -44.34 -13.41
C GLN A 696 -18.40 -45.43 -14.11
N GLY A 697 -17.09 -45.24 -14.30
CA GLY A 697 -16.20 -46.21 -14.95
C GLY A 697 -15.98 -47.51 -14.16
N ASN A 698 -16.16 -47.51 -12.83
CA ASN A 698 -15.87 -48.65 -11.96
C ASN A 698 -17.10 -49.30 -11.29
N ILE A 699 -18.33 -48.86 -11.61
CA ILE A 699 -19.56 -49.49 -11.08
C ILE A 699 -20.19 -50.37 -12.17
N LYS A 700 -19.45 -51.38 -12.62
CA LYS A 700 -20.09 -52.57 -13.22
C LYS A 700 -20.15 -53.67 -12.16
N ARG A 701 -21.39 -53.92 -11.73
CA ARG A 701 -21.88 -55.06 -10.92
C ARG A 701 -21.71 -54.93 -9.41
N ARG A 702 -22.71 -54.31 -8.76
CA ARG A 702 -23.48 -54.94 -7.68
C ARG A 702 -24.70 -54.11 -7.30
N GLY A 703 -25.87 -54.77 -7.29
CA GLY A 703 -26.98 -54.42 -6.41
C GLY A 703 -27.87 -53.23 -6.78
N ARG A 704 -29.07 -53.52 -7.30
CA ARG A 704 -30.25 -52.67 -7.19
C ARG A 704 -30.53 -52.37 -5.70
N LYS A 705 -30.41 -51.10 -5.29
CA LYS A 705 -31.28 -50.35 -4.35
C LYS A 705 -30.46 -49.22 -3.71
N ASP A 706 -30.48 -48.05 -4.35
CA ASP A 706 -30.56 -46.73 -3.70
C ASP A 706 -30.58 -45.67 -4.80
N ARG A 707 -31.75 -45.50 -5.44
CA ARG A 707 -31.99 -44.45 -6.44
C ARG A 707 -32.63 -43.19 -5.85
N ASN A 708 -32.89 -43.15 -4.54
CA ASN A 708 -33.63 -42.06 -3.89
C ASN A 708 -32.81 -41.22 -2.89
N GLN A 709 -31.50 -41.47 -2.74
CA GLN A 709 -30.60 -40.60 -1.95
C GLN A 709 -29.64 -39.76 -2.82
N THR A 710 -29.71 -39.89 -4.15
CA THR A 710 -28.83 -39.16 -5.09
C THR A 710 -29.39 -37.79 -5.50
N GLU A 711 -30.42 -37.30 -4.80
CA GLU A 711 -30.95 -35.95 -4.97
C GLU A 711 -30.18 -34.94 -4.10
N LYS A 712 -29.65 -33.90 -4.75
CA LYS A 712 -29.23 -32.59 -4.21
C LYS A 712 -27.84 -32.40 -3.58
N ILE A 713 -26.77 -33.03 -4.06
CA ILE A 713 -25.42 -32.46 -3.78
C ILE A 713 -25.22 -31.25 -4.69
N ASN A 714 -25.09 -30.05 -4.11
CA ASN A 714 -24.78 -28.81 -4.80
C ASN A 714 -23.45 -28.97 -5.57
N ALA A 715 -23.36 -28.48 -6.81
CA ALA A 715 -22.15 -28.62 -7.64
C ALA A 715 -20.96 -27.86 -7.04
N TYR A 716 -21.21 -26.71 -6.41
CA TYR A 716 -20.22 -25.96 -5.67
C TYR A 716 -19.67 -26.77 -4.48
N GLU A 717 -20.55 -27.26 -3.60
CA GLU A 717 -20.16 -28.10 -2.45
C GLU A 717 -19.43 -29.38 -2.89
N PHE A 718 -19.88 -30.00 -3.99
CA PHE A 718 -19.22 -31.19 -4.54
C PHE A 718 -17.74 -30.93 -4.85
N ILE A 719 -17.43 -29.81 -5.52
CA ILE A 719 -16.05 -29.42 -5.83
C ILE A 719 -15.26 -29.23 -4.53
N LEU A 720 -15.82 -28.53 -3.55
CA LEU A 720 -15.15 -28.18 -2.29
C LEU A 720 -14.92 -29.34 -1.32
N GLU A 721 -15.81 -30.32 -1.27
CA GLU A 721 -15.72 -31.41 -0.28
C GLU A 721 -14.95 -32.63 -0.81
N ASN A 722 -14.89 -32.82 -2.13
CA ASN A 722 -14.29 -34.01 -2.74
C ASN A 722 -12.91 -33.72 -3.35
N ASN A 723 -11.99 -34.67 -3.24
CA ASN A 723 -10.66 -34.65 -3.90
C ASN A 723 -10.50 -35.80 -4.92
N ASN A 724 -11.54 -36.60 -5.15
CA ASN A 724 -11.51 -37.79 -6.01
C ASN A 724 -11.47 -37.51 -7.51
N TRP A 725 -11.82 -36.29 -7.92
CA TRP A 725 -11.74 -35.80 -9.30
C TRP A 725 -10.38 -35.19 -9.64
N LEU A 726 -9.47 -35.09 -8.66
CA LEU A 726 -8.11 -34.67 -8.91
C LEU A 726 -7.39 -35.75 -9.73
N ARG A 727 -6.82 -35.36 -10.88
CA ARG A 727 -6.04 -36.23 -11.75
C ARG A 727 -4.82 -35.50 -12.32
N GLU A 728 -3.82 -36.28 -12.73
CA GLU A 728 -2.67 -35.77 -13.48
C GLU A 728 -3.07 -35.54 -14.95
N CYS A 729 -2.53 -34.48 -15.56
CA CYS A 729 -2.79 -34.18 -16.97
C CYS A 729 -1.74 -33.23 -17.57
N GLU A 730 -1.72 -33.13 -18.89
CA GLU A 730 -0.96 -32.11 -19.63
C GLU A 730 -1.91 -31.16 -20.36
N ILE A 731 -1.56 -29.87 -20.38
CA ILE A 731 -2.43 -28.82 -20.93
C ILE A 731 -1.59 -27.84 -21.76
N ASP A 732 -1.97 -27.65 -23.01
CA ASP A 732 -1.45 -26.56 -23.83
C ASP A 732 -2.27 -25.28 -23.61
N LEU A 733 -1.60 -24.17 -23.31
CA LEU A 733 -2.24 -22.88 -23.12
C LEU A 733 -1.73 -21.83 -24.11
N SER A 734 -2.65 -21.25 -24.88
CA SER A 734 -2.39 -20.00 -25.58
C SER A 734 -2.37 -18.81 -24.60
N GLU A 735 -1.84 -17.66 -25.02
CA GLU A 735 -1.93 -16.44 -24.23
C GLU A 735 -3.38 -15.99 -23.99
N TYR A 736 -4.28 -16.25 -24.96
CA TYR A 736 -5.70 -15.96 -24.80
C TYR A 736 -6.40 -16.94 -23.84
N ASP A 737 -6.04 -18.23 -23.85
CA ASP A 737 -6.60 -19.21 -22.91
C ASP A 737 -6.34 -18.82 -21.46
N LYS A 738 -5.15 -18.27 -21.15
CA LYS A 738 -4.82 -17.80 -19.80
C LYS A 738 -5.75 -16.68 -19.34
N TYR A 739 -6.05 -15.72 -20.23
CA TYR A 739 -6.99 -14.65 -19.95
C TYR A 739 -8.39 -15.21 -19.66
N VAL A 740 -8.89 -16.09 -20.53
CA VAL A 740 -10.22 -16.71 -20.38
C VAL A 740 -10.30 -17.56 -19.12
N LEU A 741 -9.25 -18.33 -18.78
CA LEU A 741 -9.18 -19.11 -17.55
C LEU A 741 -9.39 -18.24 -16.31
N VAL A 742 -8.65 -17.13 -16.20
CA VAL A 742 -8.72 -16.26 -15.02
C VAL A 742 -10.03 -15.47 -14.99
N SER A 743 -10.51 -14.98 -16.14
CA SER A 743 -11.83 -14.33 -16.26
C SER A 743 -12.93 -15.26 -15.74
N ASN A 744 -12.99 -16.47 -16.29
CA ASN A 744 -13.98 -17.47 -15.92
C ASN A 744 -13.85 -17.93 -14.46
N PHE A 745 -12.63 -18.12 -13.97
CA PHE A 745 -12.34 -18.43 -12.58
C PHE A 745 -13.03 -17.45 -11.64
N TYR A 746 -12.76 -16.15 -11.80
CA TYR A 746 -13.38 -15.12 -10.97
C TYR A 746 -14.90 -15.05 -11.17
N LYS A 747 -15.42 -15.21 -12.40
CA LYS A 747 -16.87 -15.21 -12.67
C LYS A 747 -17.61 -16.37 -11.99
N THR A 748 -16.94 -17.51 -11.78
CA THR A 748 -17.52 -18.69 -11.11
C THR A 748 -17.46 -18.69 -9.59
N LEU A 749 -16.76 -17.74 -8.97
CA LEU A 749 -16.76 -17.62 -7.51
C LEU A 749 -18.11 -17.04 -7.04
N PRO A 750 -18.87 -17.73 -6.18
CA PRO A 750 -20.15 -17.24 -5.70
C PRO A 750 -20.00 -16.04 -4.78
N LYS A 751 -20.99 -15.14 -4.78
CA LYS A 751 -21.02 -13.94 -3.93
C LYS A 751 -20.90 -14.24 -2.44
N ASP A 752 -21.57 -15.30 -2.01
CA ASP A 752 -21.68 -15.84 -0.65
C ASP A 752 -20.71 -17.01 -0.39
N GLY A 753 -19.80 -17.29 -1.33
CA GLY A 753 -18.69 -18.23 -1.20
C GLY A 753 -17.61 -17.75 -0.22
N GLU A 754 -16.62 -18.59 0.06
CA GLU A 754 -15.61 -18.31 1.11
C GLU A 754 -14.83 -17.03 0.84
N TYR A 755 -14.42 -16.81 -0.41
CA TYR A 755 -13.58 -15.68 -0.83
C TYR A 755 -14.38 -14.36 -0.94
N LEU A 756 -15.48 -14.33 -1.70
CA LEU A 756 -16.19 -13.07 -1.97
C LEU A 756 -17.09 -12.60 -0.83
N LYS A 757 -17.50 -13.48 0.08
CA LYS A 757 -18.29 -13.10 1.25
C LYS A 757 -17.56 -12.05 2.11
N GLU A 758 -16.25 -12.20 2.26
CA GLU A 758 -15.42 -11.24 2.99
C GLU A 758 -15.34 -9.88 2.30
N PHE A 759 -15.17 -9.86 0.97
CA PHE A 759 -15.20 -8.63 0.17
C PHE A 759 -16.53 -7.87 0.37
N TYR A 760 -17.68 -8.53 0.18
CA TYR A 760 -18.98 -7.87 0.27
C TYR A 760 -19.34 -7.47 1.71
N LYS A 761 -18.99 -8.28 2.71
CA LYS A 761 -19.17 -7.92 4.13
C LYS A 761 -18.36 -6.66 4.48
N THR A 762 -17.14 -6.56 3.98
CA THR A 762 -16.28 -5.39 4.21
C THR A 762 -16.86 -4.15 3.55
N LEU A 763 -17.36 -4.27 2.30
CA LEU A 763 -18.05 -3.17 1.63
C LEU A 763 -19.31 -2.72 2.38
N GLU A 764 -20.10 -3.64 2.92
CA GLU A 764 -21.27 -3.31 3.72
C GLU A 764 -20.90 -2.48 4.95
N ILE A 765 -19.85 -2.89 5.67
CA ILE A 765 -19.31 -2.14 6.82
C ILE A 765 -18.85 -0.74 6.40
N LEU A 766 -18.08 -0.62 5.31
CA LEU A 766 -17.62 0.68 4.80
C LEU A 766 -18.79 1.58 4.35
N ASN A 767 -19.77 1.01 3.66
CA ASN A 767 -20.97 1.72 3.21
C ASN A 767 -21.87 2.17 4.38
N SER A 768 -21.85 1.44 5.50
CA SER A 768 -22.55 1.83 6.74
C SER A 768 -21.94 3.07 7.40
N GLY A 769 -20.76 3.52 6.95
CA GLY A 769 -20.08 4.71 7.44
C GLY A 769 -19.02 4.42 8.51
N TYR A 770 -18.54 3.17 8.63
CA TYR A 770 -17.44 2.85 9.54
C TYR A 770 -16.22 3.73 9.29
N MET A 771 -15.62 4.21 10.39
CA MET A 771 -14.37 4.97 10.41
C MET A 771 -13.44 4.37 11.45
N SER A 772 -12.13 4.49 11.23
CA SER A 772 -11.11 4.09 12.20
C SER A 772 -10.74 5.27 13.09
N ASP A 773 -10.71 5.07 14.41
CA ASP A 773 -10.33 6.12 15.36
C ASP A 773 -8.83 6.45 15.31
N ARG A 774 -8.02 5.49 14.83
CA ARG A 774 -6.56 5.60 14.76
C ARG A 774 -6.02 5.21 13.39
N LYS A 775 -4.92 5.84 13.00
CA LYS A 775 -4.20 5.51 11.77
C LYS A 775 -3.65 4.08 11.80
N ILE A 776 -3.06 3.67 12.92
CA ILE A 776 -2.46 2.33 13.09
C ILE A 776 -3.53 1.25 12.89
N GLU A 777 -4.70 1.42 13.50
CA GLU A 777 -5.83 0.50 13.36
C GLU A 777 -6.32 0.39 11.91
N ALA A 778 -6.39 1.51 11.18
CA ALA A 778 -6.73 1.48 9.76
C ALA A 778 -5.72 0.65 8.94
N HIS A 779 -4.43 0.75 9.24
CA HIS A 779 -3.40 -0.06 8.59
C HIS A 779 -3.51 -1.54 8.97
N GLU A 780 -3.82 -1.86 10.23
CA GLU A 780 -4.03 -3.25 10.68
C GLU A 780 -5.24 -3.89 9.98
N ILE A 781 -6.36 -3.17 9.92
CA ILE A 781 -7.58 -3.61 9.22
C ILE A 781 -7.29 -3.89 7.74
N PHE A 782 -6.49 -3.05 7.09
CA PHE A 782 -6.12 -3.20 5.68
C PHE A 782 -5.18 -4.38 5.42
N ARG A 783 -4.28 -4.71 6.36
CA ARG A 783 -3.24 -5.73 6.11
C ARG A 783 -3.68 -7.16 6.38
N GLU A 784 -4.54 -7.39 7.37
CA GLU A 784 -4.90 -8.72 7.92
C GLU A 784 -3.73 -9.68 8.28
N ILE A 785 -2.48 -9.24 8.09
CA ILE A 785 -1.27 -9.95 8.44
C ILE A 785 -0.57 -9.10 9.50
N TYR A 786 -0.72 -9.50 10.76
CA TYR A 786 0.10 -8.99 11.84
C TYR A 786 1.51 -9.57 11.66
N ASP A 787 2.34 -8.96 10.81
CA ASP A 787 3.78 -9.21 10.83
C ASP A 787 4.41 -8.38 11.94
N ILE A 788 5.26 -9.02 12.74
CA ILE A 788 6.07 -8.36 13.75
C ILE A 788 7.54 -8.34 13.32
N ASN A 789 8.22 -7.26 13.70
CA ASN A 789 9.67 -7.15 13.51
C ASN A 789 10.37 -7.88 14.65
N VAL A 790 11.28 -8.78 14.30
CA VAL A 790 12.01 -9.60 15.25
C VAL A 790 13.51 -9.60 14.99
N ILE A 791 14.28 -9.84 16.05
CA ILE A 791 15.70 -10.20 16.01
C ILE A 791 15.83 -11.58 16.65
N PRO A 792 16.28 -12.62 15.93
CA PRO A 792 16.47 -13.92 16.56
C PRO A 792 17.63 -13.89 17.55
N GLU A 793 17.50 -14.70 18.61
CA GLU A 793 18.40 -14.69 19.77
C GLU A 793 19.88 -14.88 19.38
N ASN A 794 20.16 -15.68 18.34
CA ASN A 794 21.52 -15.93 17.85
C ASN A 794 22.20 -14.67 17.24
N CYS A 795 21.44 -13.64 16.89
CA CYS A 795 21.94 -12.38 16.36
C CYS A 795 22.04 -11.27 17.41
N LEU A 796 21.48 -11.47 18.61
CA LEU A 796 21.34 -10.41 19.62
C LEU A 796 22.70 -9.84 20.05
N GLU A 797 23.70 -10.70 20.29
CA GLU A 797 25.03 -10.24 20.73
C GLU A 797 25.71 -9.37 19.66
N SER A 798 25.67 -9.80 18.40
CA SER A 798 26.21 -9.02 17.28
C SER A 798 25.46 -7.72 17.07
N PHE A 799 24.13 -7.73 17.22
CA PHE A 799 23.30 -6.53 17.17
C PHE A 799 23.72 -5.52 18.26
N ILE A 800 23.88 -5.97 19.51
CA ILE A 800 24.29 -5.11 20.64
C ILE A 800 25.67 -4.47 20.34
N LYS A 801 26.63 -5.24 19.86
CA LYS A 801 27.97 -4.73 19.50
C LYS A 801 27.93 -3.66 18.41
N GLU A 802 27.07 -3.81 17.39
CA GLU A 802 26.93 -2.81 16.34
C GLU A 802 26.20 -1.55 16.85
N VAL A 803 25.22 -1.69 17.75
CA VAL A 803 24.58 -0.55 18.43
C VAL A 803 25.61 0.22 19.28
N GLU A 804 26.47 -0.47 20.03
CA GLU A 804 27.56 0.16 20.79
C GLU A 804 28.51 0.96 19.88
N LYS A 805 28.92 0.38 18.74
CA LYS A 805 29.75 1.09 17.75
C LYS A 805 29.03 2.33 17.20
N PHE A 806 27.74 2.23 16.92
CA PHE A 806 26.95 3.34 16.40
C PHE A 806 26.85 4.50 17.39
N ILE A 807 26.56 4.21 18.66
CA ILE A 807 26.51 5.20 19.74
C ILE A 807 27.86 5.89 19.94
N ASN A 808 28.97 5.14 19.82
CA ASN A 808 30.32 5.69 19.95
C ASN A 808 30.75 6.53 18.74
N LYS A 809 30.18 6.25 17.56
CA LYS A 809 30.48 6.95 16.29
C LYS A 809 29.73 8.27 16.16
N TYR A 810 28.52 8.37 16.72
CA TYR A 810 27.61 9.50 16.47
C TYR A 810 27.14 10.21 17.75
N THR A 811 26.66 11.45 17.61
CA THR A 811 26.02 12.20 18.72
C THR A 811 24.50 12.15 18.61
N PRO A 812 23.75 12.07 19.73
CA PRO A 812 22.29 11.99 19.70
C PRO A 812 21.66 13.13 18.90
N ASN A 813 22.14 14.36 19.07
CA ASN A 813 21.54 15.54 18.45
C ASN A 813 21.72 15.63 16.93
N GLN A 814 22.72 14.94 16.36
CA GLN A 814 22.97 14.94 14.91
C GLN A 814 22.49 13.67 14.21
N THR A 815 22.04 12.67 14.96
CA THR A 815 21.71 11.35 14.41
C THR A 815 20.23 11.18 14.15
N GLN A 816 19.89 10.86 12.91
CA GLN A 816 18.53 10.55 12.49
C GLN A 816 18.24 9.05 12.56
N PHE A 817 16.97 8.69 12.78
CA PHE A 817 16.52 7.29 12.83
C PHE A 817 16.87 6.54 11.54
N THR A 818 16.81 7.23 10.40
CA THR A 818 17.13 6.66 9.08
C THR A 818 18.55 6.10 9.01
N LEU A 819 19.54 6.79 9.59
CA LEU A 819 20.93 6.32 9.65
C LEU A 819 21.05 5.06 10.51
N PHE A 820 20.39 5.04 11.66
CA PHE A 820 20.35 3.86 12.53
C PHE A 820 19.67 2.67 11.83
N LYS A 821 18.59 2.94 11.09
CA LYS A 821 17.88 1.92 10.32
C LYS A 821 18.76 1.34 9.21
N LYS A 822 19.52 2.17 8.49
CA LYS A 822 20.46 1.75 7.44
C LYS A 822 21.66 0.98 7.99
N GLU A 823 22.32 1.47 9.04
CA GLU A 823 23.57 0.86 9.52
C GLU A 823 23.35 -0.36 10.42
N ILE A 824 22.18 -0.44 11.08
CA ILE A 824 21.88 -1.46 12.10
C ILE A 824 20.64 -2.28 11.74
N LEU A 825 19.45 -1.67 11.67
CA LEU A 825 18.21 -2.45 11.57
C LEU A 825 18.13 -3.28 10.28
N SER A 826 18.65 -2.76 9.17
CA SER A 826 18.73 -3.45 7.88
C SER A 826 19.47 -4.79 7.93
N LYS A 827 20.40 -4.97 8.88
CA LYS A 827 21.25 -6.16 9.07
C LYS A 827 20.63 -7.23 9.95
N PHE A 828 19.77 -6.84 10.89
CA PHE A 828 19.38 -7.72 12.00
C PHE A 828 17.88 -7.94 12.12
N VAL A 829 17.06 -7.00 11.62
CA VAL A 829 15.61 -7.08 11.75
C VAL A 829 15.01 -7.88 10.60
N VAL A 830 14.13 -8.82 10.94
CA VAL A 830 13.35 -9.61 9.99
C VAL A 830 11.86 -9.57 10.40
N ALA A 831 10.96 -9.55 9.42
CA ALA A 831 9.53 -9.64 9.68
C ALA A 831 9.07 -11.11 9.76
N THR A 832 8.18 -11.43 10.70
CA THR A 832 7.53 -12.74 10.79
C THR A 832 6.06 -12.61 11.22
N PRO A 833 5.15 -13.48 10.76
CA PRO A 833 3.76 -13.47 11.21
C PRO A 833 3.64 -13.66 12.73
N TYR A 834 2.68 -12.97 13.34
CA TYR A 834 2.39 -12.92 14.79
C TYR A 834 1.80 -14.22 15.38
N GLY A 835 2.05 -15.38 14.77
CA GLY A 835 1.46 -16.64 15.16
C GLY A 835 2.45 -17.60 15.82
N LYS A 836 2.24 -17.89 17.12
CA LYS A 836 2.76 -19.00 17.96
C LYS A 836 3.84 -18.70 19.01
N SER A 837 4.44 -17.53 19.05
CA SER A 837 5.41 -17.18 20.11
C SER A 837 4.73 -16.37 21.22
N SER A 838 4.94 -16.79 22.47
CA SER A 838 4.54 -16.05 23.67
C SER A 838 5.39 -14.79 23.80
N ILE A 839 5.11 -13.79 22.98
CA ILE A 839 5.85 -12.53 22.95
C ILE A 839 5.21 -11.57 23.95
N SER A 840 6.01 -11.12 24.90
CA SER A 840 5.64 -10.17 25.93
C SER A 840 6.40 -8.85 25.73
N PRO A 841 5.98 -7.75 26.38
CA PRO A 841 6.78 -6.52 26.40
C PRO A 841 8.21 -6.72 26.94
N ALA A 842 8.46 -7.75 27.75
CA ALA A 842 9.80 -8.09 28.23
C ALA A 842 10.72 -8.60 27.10
N ASP A 843 10.14 -9.10 26.01
CA ASP A 843 10.88 -9.54 24.83
C ASP A 843 11.24 -8.38 23.89
N TRP A 844 10.92 -7.12 24.22
CA TRP A 844 11.40 -5.98 23.44
C TRP A 844 12.93 -5.97 23.39
N VAL A 845 13.47 -5.85 22.17
CA VAL A 845 14.91 -5.79 21.90
C VAL A 845 15.58 -4.74 22.78
N TYR A 846 14.92 -3.60 22.98
CA TYR A 846 15.42 -2.56 23.87
C TYR A 846 15.71 -3.06 25.29
N TYR A 847 14.78 -3.77 25.93
CA TYR A 847 14.96 -4.28 27.28
C TYR A 847 16.00 -5.40 27.34
N ARG A 848 15.97 -6.31 26.36
CA ARG A 848 16.96 -7.40 26.25
C ARG A 848 18.39 -6.86 26.06
N MET A 849 18.52 -5.78 25.29
CA MET A 849 19.79 -5.11 25.05
C MET A 849 20.37 -4.45 26.32
N LEU A 850 19.53 -3.97 27.24
CA LEU A 850 19.96 -3.41 28.54
C LEU A 850 20.50 -4.46 29.52
N GLU A 851 20.31 -5.76 29.25
CA GLU A 851 20.97 -6.83 30.01
C GLU A 851 22.50 -6.81 29.82
N SER A 852 22.99 -6.19 28.74
CA SER A 852 24.42 -5.95 28.51
C SER A 852 24.97 -4.86 29.44
N LYS A 853 25.91 -5.24 30.31
CA LYS A 853 26.56 -4.33 31.26
C LYS A 853 27.35 -3.23 30.57
N ASP A 854 27.96 -3.50 29.43
CA ASP A 854 28.83 -2.54 28.73
C ASP A 854 28.02 -1.44 28.05
N LEU A 855 26.97 -1.80 27.31
CA LEU A 855 26.04 -0.84 26.73
C LEU A 855 25.32 0.00 27.79
N SER A 856 24.88 -0.61 28.90
CA SER A 856 24.18 0.13 29.97
C SER A 856 25.02 1.28 30.57
N ARG A 857 26.36 1.16 30.54
CA ARG A 857 27.30 2.19 30.99
C ARG A 857 27.55 3.28 29.95
N ALA A 858 27.39 2.96 28.65
CA ALA A 858 27.61 3.88 27.54
C ALA A 858 26.39 4.78 27.23
N LEU A 859 25.19 4.40 27.69
CA LEU A 859 23.94 5.12 27.40
C LEU A 859 23.77 6.36 28.28
N ASN A 860 23.67 7.53 27.64
CA ASN A 860 23.15 8.74 28.28
C ASN A 860 21.63 8.85 28.10
N LYS A 861 20.97 9.77 28.83
CA LYS A 861 19.50 9.96 28.77
C LYS A 861 18.95 10.23 27.37
N GLU A 862 19.71 10.94 26.52
CA GLU A 862 19.29 11.26 25.16
C GLU A 862 19.28 10.03 24.26
N TRP A 863 20.34 9.20 24.32
CA TRP A 863 20.40 7.93 23.60
C TRP A 863 19.36 6.94 24.12
N GLU A 864 19.14 6.89 25.44
CA GLU A 864 18.11 6.08 26.08
C GLU A 864 16.73 6.39 25.49
N GLN A 865 16.37 7.67 25.41
CA GLN A 865 15.10 8.11 24.85
C GLN A 865 14.97 7.78 23.36
N LYS A 866 16.03 7.99 22.57
CA LYS A 866 16.03 7.69 21.13
C LYS A 866 15.92 6.19 20.86
N LEU A 867 16.79 5.37 21.45
CA LEU A 867 16.80 3.93 21.23
C LEU A 867 15.54 3.25 21.74
N ARG A 868 14.97 3.72 22.85
CA ARG A 868 13.68 3.23 23.32
C ARG A 868 12.56 3.46 22.31
N GLY A 869 12.56 4.63 21.65
CA GLY A 869 11.61 4.93 20.57
C GLY A 869 11.90 4.10 19.31
N TRP A 870 13.15 4.05 18.87
CA TRP A 870 13.59 3.40 17.62
C TRP A 870 13.47 1.88 17.64
N LEU A 871 13.66 1.26 18.80
CA LEU A 871 13.59 -0.19 19.00
C LEU A 871 12.26 -0.63 19.60
N SER A 872 11.31 0.29 19.77
CA SER A 872 9.96 -0.07 20.21
C SER A 872 9.32 -1.01 19.19
N VAL A 873 8.57 -2.00 19.68
CA VAL A 873 7.85 -2.98 18.83
C VAL A 873 8.77 -3.88 17.98
N ILE A 874 10.07 -3.96 18.32
CA ILE A 874 10.97 -5.01 17.81
C ILE A 874 11.22 -6.01 18.94
N TYR A 875 11.04 -7.30 18.65
CA TYR A 875 11.08 -8.35 19.66
C TYR A 875 12.24 -9.33 19.46
N VAL A 876 12.84 -9.83 20.55
CA VAL A 876 13.79 -10.94 20.48
C VAL A 876 13.02 -12.26 20.49
N VAL A 877 13.38 -13.18 19.58
CA VAL A 877 12.72 -14.49 19.49
C VAL A 877 13.73 -15.64 19.69
N LYS A 878 13.39 -16.58 20.58
CA LYS A 878 14.27 -17.71 20.98
C LYS A 878 14.13 -18.95 20.10
N ASN A 879 12.95 -19.16 19.52
CA ASN A 879 12.64 -20.36 18.71
C ASN A 879 13.03 -20.20 17.24
N TYR A 880 13.80 -19.17 16.92
CA TYR A 880 14.26 -18.89 15.57
C TYR A 880 15.75 -18.61 15.57
N GLU A 881 16.41 -18.97 14.48
CA GLU A 881 17.77 -18.60 14.17
C GLU A 881 17.82 -17.89 12.82
N TYR A 882 18.76 -16.96 12.66
CA TYR A 882 19.06 -16.38 11.35
C TYR A 882 20.29 -17.03 10.72
N LYS A 883 20.17 -17.44 9.46
CA LYS A 883 21.25 -17.98 8.63
C LYS A 883 21.32 -17.19 7.32
N HIS A 884 22.46 -16.59 6.95
CA HIS A 884 22.56 -15.75 5.73
C HIS A 884 22.10 -16.44 4.42
N ASP A 885 22.25 -17.77 4.33
CA ASP A 885 21.80 -18.53 3.16
C ASP A 885 20.30 -18.87 3.18
N TYR A 886 19.69 -18.99 4.36
CA TYR A 886 18.32 -19.50 4.56
C TYR A 886 17.34 -18.46 5.14
N GLY A 887 17.82 -17.33 5.63
CA GLY A 887 17.06 -16.31 6.33
C GLY A 887 16.68 -16.78 7.75
N LEU A 888 15.50 -16.36 8.22
CA LEU A 888 14.95 -16.77 9.52
C LEU A 888 14.37 -18.19 9.44
N THR A 889 14.93 -19.13 10.21
CA THR A 889 14.51 -20.54 10.32
C THR A 889 14.07 -20.86 11.75
N GLU A 890 13.16 -21.81 11.92
CA GLU A 890 12.76 -22.30 13.26
C GLU A 890 13.88 -23.17 13.86
N THR A 891 14.20 -23.01 15.14
CA THR A 891 15.22 -23.84 15.80
C THR A 891 14.66 -25.25 16.08
N GLY A 892 15.36 -26.28 15.59
CA GLY A 892 14.99 -27.69 15.79
C GLY A 892 14.00 -28.28 14.78
N SER A 893 13.86 -27.67 13.60
CA SER A 893 13.11 -28.24 12.46
C SER A 893 13.89 -29.33 11.74
#